data_AF-A0A845V456-F1
#
_entry.id   AF-A0A845V456-F1
#
_cell.length_a   1.000
_cell.length_b   1.000
_cell.length_c   1.000
_cell.angle_alpha   90.00
_cell.angle_beta   90.00
_cell.angle_gamma   90.00
#
_symmetry.space_group_name_H-M   'P 1'
#
loop_
_entity.id
_entity.type
_entity.pdbx_description
1 polymer ?
#
loop_
_entity_poly.entity_id
_entity_poly.type
_entity_poly.pdbx_seq_one_letter_code
_entity_poly.pdbx_strand_id
1 'polypeptide(L)'
;MTSKQISIHELNRSIASDGLLLQVRLLLSVALTLIAVPVAALDVQETTDFPGGSSFTSGVSVGVLDSGLNTISGGLAGNCSNNDCNGASAGDTQDSFLMTVPAGLEIEGLTLTSSGGTGPINELRLMIRNVGSDLVNESEAVNQTSSNLLTQSIPAGEYAVSVFGGSAQSAGAFSLNWSLSISTTADPVAQRDALIALYNATDGDNWTNNAGWLGAAGTECSWFGVTCAGGAVVRIFLENNGLTGTIPPEIGQLGSLDRLFLGNNQLSGPIPPEWGQLSSATFISLYDNQLSGSLPPELGQLSNLEVIELFGNELAGPIPPELSQLTKLQTLSLSNNQLSGSIPVELSQLANLRRLSLSRNELSGPIPPELGQLSNLESLVLNSNALTGPIPAELSQLTNLQMLRLGSNELSGPIPPELGQLVQLTSLSLRNNELSGSIPPELGQLIALEQLGLDSNQLSGPIPFELGQLTNLQLLDLRFNQLSGPIPVELSQLSNLRQLLLNFNQLAAPIPVELSQLSNLRQLVLNNNQLTGLTPPELSQLTNLQLLSLSSNQLSGPIPPELGQLGQLTSLSLWQNELSGPIPVELSQLTNLQRLWLEDNQLTGPIPAELSQLTNLQWLWLSNNQLGGPIPPELGELTNATQIDLERNNLSGPVPMELGNLDTNLEFLGLAQNPSLTGTIPQSLLDRQAQGLLTITFDGTSVIGCEAQRVLPEGYIPGLPLTVTIQTQPETGTGSYAIEDQPPSSWAVSNVQGGVFDSGTGTVKFGPYFDANSRTLQYDLTPPANASGTGVFSGTYSKDGVSTGLCGPSTLEPSRSDLVVSKVASVATAAPGEQFSYTLTVSNNGPNTAQGVVLTDTLPGDLALLSASADCTGLSVVECSVGDLTPGAVASFTLEVEVSDTAPAGAIDNTVSVSAITPDPNPSNDTSTATVEIEKLSALNLVINQIDASSCPDMSALVTVTDQFGQSLGGLTGSNFTLAEDGQSLPFSLSTVSTGSSSRLAVSIVIDRSTSLSNADLMN
;
A
#
# COMPACT_ATOMS: atom_id res chain seq x y z
N MET A 1 15.32 -25.23 12.51
CA MET A 1 14.73 -26.58 12.26
C MET A 1 13.24 -26.45 12.58
N THR A 2 12.24 -26.64 11.71
CA THR A 2 12.06 -27.52 10.53
C THR A 2 11.12 -26.91 9.47
N SER A 3 11.49 -27.13 8.20
CA SER A 3 10.73 -27.10 6.93
C SER A 3 9.42 -26.30 6.76
N LYS A 4 9.50 -25.22 5.98
CA LYS A 4 8.56 -24.96 4.87
C LYS A 4 9.33 -24.25 3.75
N GLN A 5 9.44 -24.89 2.59
CA GLN A 5 9.94 -24.27 1.36
C GLN A 5 8.95 -23.20 0.93
N ILE A 6 9.38 -21.95 0.94
CA ILE A 6 8.73 -20.87 0.19
C ILE A 6 9.65 -20.59 -0.99
N SER A 7 9.15 -20.82 -2.20
CA SER A 7 9.88 -20.61 -3.45
C SER A 7 10.16 -19.12 -3.66
N ILE A 8 11.43 -18.81 -3.95
CA ILE A 8 12.03 -17.48 -4.25
C ILE A 8 11.41 -16.77 -5.48
N HIS A 9 10.37 -17.31 -6.10
CA HIS A 9 9.89 -16.88 -7.42
C HIS A 9 8.89 -15.70 -7.39
N GLU A 10 8.26 -15.40 -6.24
CA GLU A 10 7.25 -14.32 -6.11
C GLU A 10 7.80 -12.99 -5.55
N LEU A 11 9.04 -12.94 -5.05
CA LEU A 11 9.64 -11.68 -4.52
C LEU A 11 10.12 -10.70 -5.61
N ASN A 12 10.22 -11.13 -6.87
CA ASN A 12 10.83 -10.37 -7.96
C ASN A 12 9.89 -9.40 -8.70
N ARG A 13 8.66 -9.17 -8.20
CA ARG A 13 7.67 -8.31 -8.87
C ARG A 13 7.57 -6.87 -8.34
N SER A 14 8.35 -6.48 -7.33
CA SER A 14 8.38 -5.09 -6.83
C SER A 14 9.81 -4.57 -6.70
N ILE A 15 10.42 -4.22 -7.84
CA ILE A 15 11.70 -3.49 -7.88
C ILE A 15 11.38 -2.07 -8.34
N ALA A 16 10.78 -1.30 -7.43
CA ALA A 16 10.64 0.16 -7.55
C ALA A 16 10.71 0.89 -6.19
N SER A 17 10.89 0.18 -5.07
CA SER A 17 11.11 0.80 -3.76
C SER A 17 12.24 0.09 -3.02
N ASP A 18 13.19 0.87 -2.51
CA ASP A 18 14.41 0.45 -1.80
C ASP A 18 14.16 -0.27 -0.44
N GLY A 19 12.93 -0.72 -0.17
CA GLY A 19 12.51 -1.20 1.16
C GLY A 19 12.81 -2.66 1.49
N LEU A 20 12.92 -3.57 0.51
CA LEU A 20 12.90 -5.02 0.83
C LEU A 20 14.27 -5.68 1.02
N LEU A 21 15.38 -5.03 0.63
CA LEU A 21 16.73 -5.55 0.92
C LEU A 21 17.10 -5.41 2.42
N LEU A 22 16.39 -4.53 3.13
CA LEU A 22 16.56 -4.23 4.55
C LEU A 22 16.04 -5.37 5.46
N GLN A 23 14.95 -6.05 5.08
CA GLN A 23 14.36 -7.13 5.90
C GLN A 23 15.15 -8.45 5.86
N VAL A 24 15.81 -8.76 4.74
CA VAL A 24 16.63 -9.98 4.63
C VAL A 24 17.99 -9.80 5.32
N ARG A 25 18.54 -8.57 5.36
CA ARG A 25 19.74 -8.25 6.16
C ARG A 25 19.45 -8.15 7.66
N LEU A 26 18.25 -7.72 8.07
CA LEU A 26 17.84 -7.77 9.49
C LEU A 26 17.88 -9.22 10.04
N LEU A 27 17.49 -10.21 9.25
CA LEU A 27 17.53 -11.62 9.67
C LEU A 27 18.94 -12.22 9.71
N LEU A 28 19.90 -11.72 8.92
CA LEU A 28 21.31 -12.14 8.99
C LEU A 28 22.13 -11.35 10.03
N SER A 29 21.82 -10.07 10.27
CA SER A 29 22.49 -9.26 11.31
C SER A 29 22.05 -9.69 12.71
N VAL A 30 20.81 -10.15 12.89
CA VAL A 30 20.33 -10.81 14.11
C VAL A 30 21.00 -12.18 14.32
N ALA A 31 21.46 -12.86 13.27
CA ALA A 31 22.16 -14.14 13.37
C ALA A 31 23.66 -14.01 13.68
N LEU A 32 24.33 -12.90 13.32
CA LEU A 32 25.74 -12.63 13.68
C LEU A 32 25.95 -11.90 15.01
N THR A 33 24.91 -11.28 15.58
CA THR A 33 24.97 -10.53 16.86
C THR A 33 24.84 -11.39 18.12
N LEU A 34 24.83 -12.71 17.97
CA LEU A 34 24.86 -13.69 19.09
C LEU A 34 26.28 -14.12 19.49
N ILE A 35 27.32 -13.50 18.94
CA ILE A 35 28.67 -13.65 19.50
C ILE A 35 28.74 -12.74 20.73
N ALA A 36 28.64 -13.36 21.90
CA ALA A 36 29.02 -12.75 23.16
C ALA A 36 30.41 -12.12 22.99
N VAL A 37 30.46 -10.79 22.98
CA VAL A 37 31.73 -10.06 23.14
C VAL A 37 32.34 -10.57 24.44
N PRO A 38 33.61 -11.01 24.45
CA PRO A 38 34.23 -11.45 25.68
C PRO A 38 34.16 -10.28 26.66
N VAL A 39 33.55 -10.52 27.82
CA VAL A 39 33.66 -9.63 28.97
C VAL A 39 35.15 -9.28 29.07
N ALA A 40 35.50 -7.99 29.04
CA ALA A 40 36.85 -7.55 29.33
C ALA A 40 37.12 -7.92 30.80
N ALA A 41 37.51 -9.17 31.02
CA ALA A 41 37.87 -9.69 32.31
C ALA A 41 39.23 -9.09 32.66
N LEU A 42 39.41 -8.72 33.93
CA LEU A 42 40.72 -8.39 34.45
C LEU A 42 41.61 -9.63 34.26
N ASP A 43 42.65 -9.54 33.43
CA ASP A 43 43.60 -10.64 33.26
C ASP A 43 44.65 -10.53 34.37
N VAL A 44 44.73 -11.59 35.19
CA VAL A 44 45.66 -11.72 36.30
C VAL A 44 46.50 -12.95 36.03
N GLN A 45 47.76 -12.75 35.65
CA GLN A 45 48.69 -13.84 35.40
C GLN A 45 49.68 -14.00 36.55
N GLU A 46 49.73 -15.21 37.11
CA GLU A 46 50.70 -15.59 38.13
C GLU A 46 52.08 -15.77 37.49
N THR A 47 53.11 -15.11 38.02
CA THR A 47 54.51 -15.35 37.65
C THR A 47 55.21 -16.09 38.78
N THR A 48 55.32 -17.42 38.68
CA THR A 48 56.06 -18.21 39.66
C THR A 48 57.55 -18.25 39.28
N ASP A 49 58.38 -17.49 39.99
CA ASP A 49 59.83 -17.72 40.02
C ASP A 49 60.26 -17.85 41.50
N PHE A 50 60.37 -19.09 41.98
CA PHE A 50 60.76 -19.40 43.36
C PHE A 50 62.22 -19.86 43.43
N PRO A 51 63.14 -19.09 44.03
CA PRO A 51 64.41 -19.63 44.49
C PRO A 51 64.27 -20.13 45.93
N GLY A 52 63.86 -21.39 46.11
CA GLY A 52 64.16 -22.16 47.34
C GLY A 52 62.97 -22.72 48.14
N GLY A 53 62.82 -24.05 48.09
CA GLY A 53 62.74 -24.91 49.27
C GLY A 53 61.52 -24.95 50.21
N SER A 54 60.55 -24.01 50.18
CA SER A 54 59.36 -24.07 51.07
C SER A 54 58.06 -24.29 50.30
N SER A 55 57.23 -25.24 50.77
CA SER A 55 55.93 -25.57 50.18
C SER A 55 54.87 -24.51 50.54
N PHE A 56 54.76 -23.47 49.71
CA PHE A 56 53.59 -22.59 49.68
C PHE A 56 52.64 -23.08 48.59
N THR A 57 51.36 -23.20 48.91
CA THR A 57 50.31 -23.42 47.91
C THR A 57 49.68 -22.07 47.61
N SER A 58 50.10 -21.42 46.52
CA SER A 58 49.38 -20.27 45.98
C SER A 58 48.14 -20.79 45.24
N GLY A 59 47.03 -20.06 45.36
CA GLY A 59 45.79 -20.39 44.69
C GLY A 59 45.03 -19.12 44.39
N VAL A 60 45.18 -18.60 43.17
CA VAL A 60 44.34 -17.50 42.67
C VAL A 60 42.96 -18.07 42.35
N SER A 61 42.00 -17.91 43.26
CA SER A 61 40.59 -18.16 42.96
C SER A 61 39.99 -16.90 42.34
N VAL A 62 39.91 -16.85 41.00
CA VAL A 62 39.21 -15.77 40.30
C VAL A 62 37.70 -15.92 40.58
N GLY A 63 37.19 -15.08 41.47
CA GLY A 63 35.74 -14.96 41.70
C GLY A 63 35.06 -14.36 40.47
N VAL A 64 33.98 -14.99 40.03
CA VAL A 64 33.08 -14.45 38.99
C VAL A 64 32.50 -13.12 39.49
N LEU A 65 32.40 -12.11 38.61
CA LEU A 65 31.63 -10.89 38.82
C LEU A 65 30.21 -11.25 39.30
N ASP A 66 29.97 -11.22 40.61
CA ASP A 66 28.64 -11.36 41.18
C ASP A 66 27.93 -10.00 41.07
N SER A 67 26.63 -10.04 40.77
CA SER A 67 25.82 -8.92 40.28
C SER A 67 25.50 -7.85 41.33
N GLY A 68 26.50 -7.31 42.03
CA GLY A 68 26.31 -6.22 42.99
C GLY A 68 27.52 -5.77 43.81
N LEU A 69 28.70 -6.39 43.65
CA LEU A 69 29.92 -6.03 44.38
C LEU A 69 31.08 -6.03 43.40
N ASN A 70 31.50 -4.85 42.91
CA ASN A 70 32.62 -4.67 41.98
C ASN A 70 33.97 -5.02 42.65
N THR A 71 34.16 -6.28 43.05
CA THR A 71 35.31 -6.70 43.84
C THR A 71 35.95 -7.97 43.27
N ILE A 72 37.26 -7.94 43.01
CA ILE A 72 38.09 -9.12 42.68
C ILE A 72 38.86 -9.51 43.92
N SER A 73 38.88 -10.80 44.28
CA SER A 73 39.62 -11.27 45.46
C SER A 73 40.52 -12.44 45.11
N GLY A 74 41.59 -12.60 45.89
CA GLY A 74 42.52 -13.72 45.80
C GLY A 74 43.19 -13.99 47.14
N GLY A 75 43.80 -15.16 47.31
CA GLY A 75 44.38 -15.57 48.59
C GLY A 75 45.70 -16.32 48.46
N LEU A 76 46.58 -16.15 49.44
CA LEU A 76 47.82 -16.88 49.63
C LEU A 76 47.73 -17.64 50.96
N ALA A 77 47.97 -18.96 50.95
CA ALA A 77 47.98 -19.79 52.15
C ALA A 77 49.35 -20.43 52.36
N GLY A 78 49.90 -20.28 53.58
CA GLY A 78 51.22 -20.80 53.96
C GLY A 78 51.20 -21.52 55.30
N ASN A 79 52.10 -22.48 55.49
CA ASN A 79 52.28 -23.18 56.76
C ASN A 79 53.76 -23.18 57.17
N CYS A 80 54.09 -22.48 58.25
CA CYS A 80 55.44 -22.49 58.82
C CYS A 80 55.63 -23.72 59.71
N SER A 81 56.01 -24.85 59.12
CA SER A 81 56.24 -26.12 59.83
C SER A 81 57.72 -26.28 60.22
N ASN A 82 58.20 -25.44 61.14
CA ASN A 82 59.35 -25.63 62.04
C ASN A 82 59.75 -24.24 62.53
N ASN A 83 60.08 -24.10 63.83
CA ASN A 83 60.38 -22.85 64.56
C ASN A 83 61.58 -22.01 64.03
N ASP A 84 61.88 -22.03 62.73
CA ASP A 84 63.04 -21.40 62.10
C ASP A 84 62.63 -20.41 60.98
N CYS A 85 61.69 -19.52 61.28
CA CYS A 85 61.36 -18.38 60.40
C CYS A 85 62.32 -17.19 60.58
N ASN A 86 63.41 -17.36 61.34
CA ASN A 86 64.37 -16.30 61.66
C ASN A 86 65.57 -16.22 60.68
N GLY A 87 65.53 -16.96 59.57
CA GLY A 87 66.63 -17.04 58.60
C GLY A 87 66.50 -16.13 57.37
N ALA A 88 65.34 -15.52 57.11
CA ALA A 88 65.18 -14.60 55.99
C ALA A 88 65.50 -13.17 56.46
N SER A 89 66.55 -12.58 55.87
CA SER A 89 66.71 -11.13 55.83
C SER A 89 65.39 -10.46 55.45
N ALA A 90 65.07 -9.32 56.07
CA ALA A 90 63.93 -8.50 55.68
C ALA A 90 63.99 -8.21 54.16
N GLY A 91 63.23 -8.96 53.36
CA GLY A 91 63.25 -8.84 51.89
C GLY A 91 62.84 -10.07 51.06
N ASP A 92 62.89 -11.31 51.56
CA ASP A 92 63.03 -12.46 50.64
C ASP A 92 61.78 -13.33 50.36
N THR A 93 60.57 -12.97 50.81
CA THR A 93 59.33 -13.60 50.28
C THR A 93 58.55 -12.56 49.47
N GLN A 94 58.79 -12.58 48.15
CA GLN A 94 58.15 -11.68 47.19
C GLN A 94 57.24 -12.53 46.29
N ASP A 95 55.93 -12.48 46.52
CA ASP A 95 54.96 -12.96 45.53
C ASP A 95 54.59 -11.78 44.63
N SER A 96 54.78 -11.96 43.33
CA SER A 96 54.45 -10.96 42.31
C SER A 96 53.48 -11.53 41.29
N PHE A 97 52.49 -10.74 40.89
CA PHE A 97 51.61 -11.07 39.79
C PHE A 97 51.45 -9.87 38.84
N LEU A 98 51.14 -10.18 37.59
CA LEU A 98 50.81 -9.19 36.58
C LEU A 98 49.30 -8.98 36.54
N MET A 99 48.90 -7.72 36.46
CA MET A 99 47.51 -7.29 36.40
C MET A 99 47.32 -6.31 35.25
N THR A 100 46.35 -6.58 34.39
CA THR A 100 45.96 -5.66 33.31
C THR A 100 44.61 -5.04 33.66
N VAL A 101 44.57 -3.72 33.85
CA VAL A 101 43.32 -2.96 34.05
C VAL A 101 42.82 -2.48 32.68
N PRO A 102 41.65 -2.96 32.20
CA PRO A 102 41.09 -2.55 30.91
C PRO A 102 40.76 -1.05 30.87
N ALA A 103 40.76 -0.47 29.67
CA ALA A 103 40.31 0.91 29.47
C ALA A 103 38.87 1.12 29.98
N GLY A 104 38.64 2.20 30.73
CA GLY A 104 37.33 2.54 31.32
C GLY A 104 37.11 2.03 32.76
N LEU A 105 38.06 1.28 33.32
CA LEU A 105 38.04 0.82 34.70
C LEU A 105 39.21 1.42 35.48
N GLU A 106 39.00 1.66 36.77
CA GLU A 106 40.05 2.01 37.72
C GLU A 106 39.92 1.17 39.00
N ILE A 107 41.03 0.97 39.71
CA ILE A 107 41.01 0.33 41.03
C ILE A 107 40.91 1.42 42.08
N GLU A 108 39.81 1.45 42.83
CA GLU A 108 39.53 2.42 43.89
C GLU A 108 39.84 1.90 45.30
N GLY A 109 39.88 0.58 45.45
CA GLY A 109 40.15 -0.03 46.75
C GLY A 109 41.06 -1.24 46.65
N LEU A 110 41.97 -1.37 47.60
CA LEU A 110 42.72 -2.60 47.84
C LEU A 110 42.72 -2.90 49.33
N THR A 111 42.13 -4.02 49.70
CA THR A 111 42.06 -4.45 51.10
C THR A 111 42.87 -5.73 51.26
N LEU A 112 43.74 -5.77 52.28
CA LEU A 112 44.40 -6.99 52.73
C LEU A 112 43.75 -7.46 54.03
N THR A 113 43.43 -8.75 54.09
CA THR A 113 42.92 -9.43 55.27
C THR A 113 43.77 -10.67 55.54
N SER A 114 44.10 -10.91 56.79
CA SER A 114 44.85 -12.09 57.21
C SER A 114 44.01 -12.92 58.17
N SER A 115 44.01 -14.23 58.03
CA SER A 115 43.33 -15.16 58.93
C SER A 115 44.24 -16.33 59.31
N GLY A 116 44.18 -16.74 60.58
CA GLY A 116 44.98 -17.85 61.13
C GLY A 116 46.35 -17.44 61.68
N GLY A 117 46.65 -17.93 62.90
CA GLY A 117 47.90 -17.70 63.64
C GLY A 117 47.70 -16.89 64.94
N THR A 118 48.20 -17.40 66.07
CA THR A 118 48.04 -16.77 67.41
C THR A 118 49.06 -15.67 67.72
N GLY A 119 49.53 -14.90 66.73
CA GLY A 119 50.52 -13.83 66.92
C GLY A 119 50.44 -12.73 65.85
N PRO A 120 50.88 -11.50 66.17
CA PRO A 120 50.87 -10.38 65.23
C PRO A 120 51.87 -10.59 64.08
N ILE A 121 51.41 -10.39 62.84
CA ILE A 121 52.28 -10.24 61.67
C ILE A 121 52.77 -8.79 61.70
N ASN A 122 54.09 -8.58 61.84
CA ASN A 122 54.61 -7.26 62.20
C ASN A 122 54.75 -6.26 61.05
N GLU A 123 54.65 -6.65 59.77
CA GLU A 123 54.69 -5.71 58.65
C GLU A 123 54.22 -6.43 57.37
N LEU A 124 53.25 -5.87 56.65
CA LEU A 124 52.90 -6.26 55.28
C LEU A 124 53.10 -5.04 54.39
N ARG A 125 53.97 -5.14 53.38
CA ARG A 125 54.18 -4.10 52.38
C ARG A 125 53.59 -4.52 51.05
N LEU A 126 52.89 -3.61 50.39
CA LEU A 126 52.36 -3.83 49.06
C LEU A 126 52.88 -2.73 48.13
N MET A 127 53.45 -3.15 47.01
CA MET A 127 53.95 -2.26 45.96
C MET A 127 53.23 -2.53 44.65
N ILE A 128 52.75 -1.48 44.00
CA ILE A 128 52.15 -1.53 42.66
C ILE A 128 52.98 -0.64 41.75
N ARG A 129 53.51 -1.23 40.67
CA ARG A 129 54.35 -0.54 39.68
C ARG A 129 53.74 -0.67 38.30
N ASN A 130 53.76 0.41 37.54
CA ASN A 130 53.44 0.33 36.11
C ASN A 130 54.55 -0.49 35.41
N VAL A 131 54.20 -1.32 34.43
CA VAL A 131 55.15 -2.05 33.57
C VAL A 131 55.88 -1.03 32.67
N GLY A 132 56.83 -0.31 33.27
CA GLY A 132 57.43 0.91 32.72
C GLY A 132 58.31 1.73 33.69
N SER A 133 58.38 1.32 34.96
CA SER A 133 59.27 1.77 36.07
C SER A 133 58.75 2.83 37.05
N ASP A 134 57.62 3.47 36.79
CA ASP A 134 57.02 4.39 37.76
C ASP A 134 56.28 3.64 38.88
N LEU A 135 56.57 4.02 40.12
CA LEU A 135 55.91 3.50 41.31
C LEU A 135 54.56 4.19 41.48
N VAL A 136 53.47 3.42 41.41
CA VAL A 136 52.09 3.93 41.36
C VAL A 136 51.46 3.93 42.75
N ASN A 137 51.82 2.94 43.59
CA ASN A 137 51.43 2.90 44.98
C ASN A 137 52.45 2.11 45.84
N GLU A 138 52.74 2.58 47.04
CA GLU A 138 53.48 1.86 48.08
C GLU A 138 52.77 2.08 49.42
N SER A 139 52.33 0.98 50.04
CA SER A 139 51.56 1.03 51.28
C SER A 139 51.99 -0.05 52.28
N GLU A 140 52.00 0.34 53.55
CA GLU A 140 52.37 -0.50 54.70
C GLU A 140 51.15 -0.77 55.58
N ALA A 141 50.90 -2.05 55.88
CA ALA A 141 49.89 -2.49 56.85
C ALA A 141 50.59 -3.10 58.07
N VAL A 142 50.31 -2.56 59.26
CA VAL A 142 50.88 -3.02 60.55
C VAL A 142 49.74 -3.31 61.54
N ASN A 143 49.71 -4.54 62.09
CA ASN A 143 48.69 -5.09 62.99
C ASN A 143 47.27 -5.20 62.39
N GLN A 144 46.77 -6.44 62.30
CA GLN A 144 45.58 -6.85 61.53
C GLN A 144 44.28 -6.11 61.89
N THR A 145 43.65 -5.45 60.91
CA THR A 145 42.23 -5.55 60.47
C THR A 145 41.97 -4.51 59.38
N SER A 146 41.59 -4.97 58.17
CA SER A 146 40.95 -4.23 57.06
C SER A 146 41.16 -2.70 56.98
N SER A 147 42.14 -2.27 56.19
CA SER A 147 42.26 -0.88 55.71
C SER A 147 42.44 -0.87 54.19
N ASN A 148 41.79 0.07 53.49
CA ASN A 148 42.09 0.35 52.09
C ASN A 148 43.53 0.87 51.98
N LEU A 149 44.37 0.19 51.20
CA LEU A 149 45.80 0.41 51.09
C LEU A 149 46.19 1.24 49.85
N LEU A 150 45.21 1.74 49.11
CA LEU A 150 45.45 2.69 48.03
C LEU A 150 45.44 4.12 48.57
N THR A 151 46.51 4.86 48.27
CA THR A 151 46.60 6.32 48.45
C THR A 151 45.98 7.12 47.30
N GLN A 152 45.78 6.50 46.13
CA GLN A 152 45.17 7.06 44.92
C GLN A 152 44.62 5.93 44.05
N SER A 153 43.63 6.22 43.19
CA SER A 153 43.10 5.21 42.25
C SER A 153 44.15 4.80 41.21
N ILE A 154 44.04 3.56 40.73
CA ILE A 154 44.95 3.00 39.72
C ILE A 154 44.19 2.96 38.39
N PRO A 155 44.61 3.76 37.38
CA PRO A 155 43.90 3.85 36.11
C PRO A 155 44.13 2.61 35.22
N ALA A 156 43.59 2.62 34.01
CA ALA A 156 43.83 1.60 33.01
C ALA A 156 45.33 1.47 32.65
N GLY A 157 45.81 0.23 32.51
CA GLY A 157 47.23 -0.05 32.24
C GLY A 157 47.67 -1.45 32.69
N GLU A 158 48.92 -1.78 32.40
CA GLU A 158 49.58 -2.99 32.92
C GLU A 158 50.38 -2.67 34.19
N TYR A 159 50.17 -3.48 35.22
CA TYR A 159 50.77 -3.29 36.54
C TYR A 159 51.41 -4.58 37.05
N ALA A 160 52.58 -4.44 37.66
CA ALA A 160 53.20 -5.46 38.48
C ALA A 160 52.86 -5.18 39.95
N VAL A 161 52.21 -6.13 40.61
CA VAL A 161 51.86 -6.06 42.04
C VAL A 161 52.80 -6.99 42.80
N SER A 162 53.51 -6.47 43.80
CA SER A 162 54.38 -7.24 44.69
C SER A 162 53.92 -7.12 46.13
N VAL A 163 53.79 -8.26 46.81
CA VAL A 163 53.45 -8.33 48.23
C VAL A 163 54.66 -8.82 49.02
N PHE A 164 55.03 -8.09 50.08
CA PHE A 164 56.12 -8.43 50.98
C PHE A 164 55.57 -8.77 52.37
N GLY A 165 55.85 -9.97 52.85
CA GLY A 165 55.54 -10.40 54.21
C GLY A 165 56.70 -10.15 55.18
N GLY A 166 56.41 -9.54 56.33
CA GLY A 166 57.32 -9.46 57.46
C GLY A 166 57.38 -10.75 58.28
N SER A 167 58.44 -10.91 59.08
CA SER A 167 58.72 -12.12 59.86
C SER A 167 57.60 -12.47 60.85
N ALA A 168 57.06 -13.70 60.77
CA ALA A 168 56.10 -14.24 61.74
C ALA A 168 56.81 -14.80 62.99
N GLN A 169 56.36 -14.41 64.19
CA GLN A 169 57.00 -14.83 65.46
C GLN A 169 56.52 -16.18 66.04
N SER A 170 55.60 -16.91 65.39
CA SER A 170 55.15 -18.22 65.89
C SER A 170 54.70 -19.17 64.79
N ALA A 171 55.00 -20.46 64.94
CA ALA A 171 54.58 -21.53 64.03
C ALA A 171 53.04 -21.66 63.97
N GLY A 172 52.48 -21.60 62.76
CA GLY A 172 51.05 -21.77 62.49
C GLY A 172 50.72 -21.56 61.01
N ALA A 173 49.58 -22.09 60.57
CA ALA A 173 49.03 -21.82 59.25
C ALA A 173 48.46 -20.39 59.21
N PHE A 174 48.80 -19.63 58.17
CA PHE A 174 48.27 -18.30 57.91
C PHE A 174 47.72 -18.22 56.49
N SER A 175 46.67 -17.45 56.29
CA SER A 175 46.17 -17.05 54.98
C SER A 175 46.10 -15.54 54.85
N LEU A 176 46.60 -15.01 53.73
CA LEU A 176 46.51 -13.63 53.31
C LEU A 176 45.54 -13.55 52.15
N ASN A 177 44.39 -12.94 52.36
CA ASN A 177 43.41 -12.67 51.32
C ASN A 177 43.46 -11.18 50.95
N TRP A 178 43.45 -10.89 49.67
CA TRP A 178 43.31 -9.53 49.14
C TRP A 178 41.98 -9.39 48.41
N SER A 179 41.42 -8.18 48.44
CA SER A 179 40.28 -7.79 47.61
C SER A 179 40.52 -6.44 46.98
N LEU A 180 40.35 -6.35 45.67
CA LEU A 180 40.37 -5.15 44.85
C LEU A 180 38.95 -4.69 44.60
N SER A 181 38.65 -3.44 44.91
CA SER A 181 37.42 -2.78 44.47
C SER A 181 37.71 -2.05 43.17
N ILE A 182 36.93 -2.36 42.14
CA ILE A 182 37.05 -1.75 40.82
C ILE A 182 35.87 -0.80 40.66
N SER A 183 36.14 0.39 40.15
CA SER A 183 35.09 1.30 39.70
C SER A 183 35.26 1.58 38.22
N THR A 184 34.21 2.10 37.62
CA THR A 184 34.30 2.67 36.28
C THR A 184 34.88 4.07 36.38
N THR A 185 35.73 4.47 35.44
CA THR A 185 36.09 5.89 35.28
C THR A 185 34.90 6.74 34.81
N ALA A 186 33.80 6.11 34.41
CA ALA A 186 32.58 6.77 34.00
C ALA A 186 31.78 7.21 35.22
N ASP A 187 31.51 8.52 35.35
CA ASP A 187 30.70 9.09 36.42
C ASP A 187 29.27 8.50 36.38
N PRO A 188 28.87 7.66 37.35
CA PRO A 188 27.55 7.03 37.35
C PRO A 188 26.41 8.05 37.39
N VAL A 189 26.64 9.23 37.99
CA VAL A 189 25.66 10.31 38.03
C VAL A 189 25.50 10.91 36.64
N ALA A 190 26.60 11.27 35.97
CA ALA A 190 26.55 11.82 34.62
C ALA A 190 25.91 10.86 33.61
N GLN A 191 26.19 9.55 33.70
CA GLN A 191 25.58 8.55 32.82
C GLN A 191 24.06 8.46 33.02
N ARG A 192 23.63 8.42 34.28
CA ARG A 192 22.21 8.43 34.63
C ARG A 192 21.54 9.71 34.14
N ASP A 193 22.16 10.86 34.37
CA ASP A 193 21.64 12.16 33.96
C ASP A 193 21.50 12.25 32.44
N ALA A 194 22.46 11.73 31.67
CA ALA A 194 22.38 11.64 30.21
C ALA A 194 21.21 10.75 29.73
N LEU A 195 20.99 9.60 30.38
CA LEU A 195 19.84 8.75 30.07
C LEU A 195 18.53 9.45 30.45
N ILE A 196 18.43 10.07 31.62
CA ILE A 196 17.24 10.84 32.03
C ILE A 196 16.98 12.00 31.06
N ALA A 197 18.02 12.68 30.59
CA ALA A 197 17.90 13.71 29.58
C ALA A 197 17.31 13.15 28.28
N LEU A 198 17.76 11.98 27.82
CA LEU A 198 17.17 11.29 26.66
C LEU A 198 15.70 10.97 26.88
N TYR A 199 15.35 10.42 28.04
CA TYR A 199 13.97 10.13 28.39
C TYR A 199 13.09 11.38 28.33
N ASN A 200 13.50 12.45 29.01
CA ASN A 200 12.71 13.67 29.10
C ASN A 200 12.63 14.43 27.77
N ALA A 201 13.74 14.49 27.03
CA ALA A 201 13.82 15.23 25.77
C ALA A 201 13.06 14.55 24.63
N THR A 202 12.78 13.24 24.77
CA THR A 202 12.15 12.46 23.69
C THR A 202 10.79 11.85 24.06
N ASP A 203 10.12 12.45 25.04
CA ASP A 203 8.76 12.11 25.47
C ASP A 203 8.65 10.67 26.01
N GLY A 204 9.57 10.32 26.93
CA GLY A 204 9.72 9.00 27.54
C GLY A 204 8.46 8.37 28.12
N ASP A 205 7.53 9.18 28.61
CA ASP A 205 6.27 8.71 29.18
C ASP A 205 5.36 8.06 28.11
N ASN A 206 5.53 8.43 26.84
CA ASN A 206 4.72 7.96 25.71
C ASN A 206 5.45 6.98 24.78
N TRP A 207 6.67 6.55 25.13
CA TRP A 207 7.35 5.51 24.37
C TRP A 207 6.55 4.21 24.40
N THR A 208 6.68 3.40 23.34
CA THR A 208 6.04 2.08 23.25
C THR A 208 6.51 1.16 24.37
N ASN A 209 7.80 1.24 24.73
CA ASN A 209 8.40 0.56 25.85
C ASN A 209 9.40 1.47 26.57
N ASN A 210 9.02 1.86 27.77
CA ASN A 210 9.82 2.64 28.72
C ASN A 210 10.12 1.85 30.01
N ALA A 211 10.08 0.52 29.97
CA ALA A 211 10.22 -0.30 31.17
C ALA A 211 11.55 -0.03 31.89
N GLY A 212 11.47 0.21 33.21
CA GLY A 212 12.62 0.45 34.09
C GLY A 212 13.16 1.88 34.07
N TRP A 213 12.85 2.68 33.06
CA TRP A 213 13.31 4.07 32.97
C TRP A 213 12.82 4.91 34.15
N LEU A 214 13.62 5.89 34.56
CA LEU A 214 13.43 6.67 35.79
C LEU A 214 13.41 5.85 37.10
N GLY A 215 13.85 4.58 37.06
CA GLY A 215 14.05 3.74 38.23
C GLY A 215 15.10 4.29 39.21
N ALA A 216 15.26 3.66 40.37
CA ALA A 216 16.24 4.12 41.39
C ALA A 216 17.67 4.23 40.85
N ALA A 217 18.48 5.12 41.42
CA ALA A 217 19.90 5.25 41.04
C ALA A 217 20.63 3.91 41.18
N GLY A 218 21.44 3.55 40.18
CA GLY A 218 22.14 2.27 40.10
C GLY A 218 21.36 1.15 39.40
N THR A 219 20.15 1.43 38.89
CA THR A 219 19.34 0.46 38.13
C THR A 219 19.41 0.64 36.60
N GLU A 220 20.18 1.61 36.12
CA GLU A 220 20.23 2.07 34.72
C GLU A 220 20.49 0.93 33.73
N CYS A 221 21.35 -0.02 34.12
CA CYS A 221 21.71 -1.17 33.30
C CYS A 221 20.59 -2.21 33.14
N SER A 222 19.47 -2.03 33.84
CA SER A 222 18.24 -2.83 33.69
C SER A 222 17.14 -2.10 32.92
N TRP A 223 17.37 -0.84 32.52
CA TRP A 223 16.40 -0.07 31.75
C TRP A 223 16.27 -0.63 30.35
N PHE A 224 15.04 -0.62 29.82
CA PHE A 224 14.78 -1.14 28.49
C PHE A 224 15.68 -0.47 27.45
N GLY A 225 16.35 -1.29 26.64
CA GLY A 225 17.26 -0.82 25.59
C GLY A 225 18.66 -0.43 26.07
N VAL A 226 18.93 -0.33 27.37
CA VAL A 226 20.25 0.02 27.91
C VAL A 226 21.05 -1.25 28.20
N THR A 227 22.32 -1.28 27.78
CA THR A 227 23.27 -2.34 28.14
C THR A 227 24.54 -1.71 28.69
N CYS A 228 25.04 -2.26 29.79
CA CYS A 228 26.27 -1.82 30.43
C CYS A 228 27.37 -2.87 30.37
N ALA A 229 28.63 -2.44 30.38
CA ALA A 229 29.80 -3.26 30.63
C ALA A 229 30.63 -2.65 31.77
N GLY A 230 30.93 -3.45 32.79
CA GLY A 230 31.66 -2.97 33.97
C GLY A 230 30.93 -1.90 34.79
N GLY A 231 29.66 -1.60 34.51
CA GLY A 231 28.89 -0.50 35.12
C GLY A 231 28.76 0.75 34.23
N ALA A 232 29.47 0.80 33.10
CA ALA A 232 29.36 1.88 32.13
C ALA A 232 28.36 1.54 31.02
N VAL A 233 27.56 2.50 30.56
CA VAL A 233 26.61 2.36 29.44
C VAL A 233 27.39 2.21 28.14
N VAL A 234 27.26 1.05 27.50
CA VAL A 234 27.96 0.72 26.24
C VAL A 234 27.02 0.61 25.04
N ARG A 235 25.72 0.38 25.27
CA ARG A 235 24.74 0.33 24.19
C ARG A 235 23.40 0.91 24.61
N ILE A 236 22.79 1.67 23.70
CA ILE A 236 21.40 2.13 23.78
C ILE A 236 20.68 1.64 22.52
N PHE A 237 19.58 0.90 22.72
CA PHE A 237 18.75 0.35 21.66
C PHE A 237 17.28 0.73 21.88
N LEU A 238 16.82 1.76 21.17
CA LEU A 238 15.46 2.31 21.27
C LEU A 238 14.84 2.48 19.86
N GLU A 239 15.21 1.63 18.90
CA GLU A 239 14.57 1.65 17.57
C GLU A 239 13.09 1.28 17.64
N ASN A 240 12.28 1.85 16.75
CA ASN A 240 10.85 1.54 16.63
C ASN A 240 10.08 1.70 17.96
N ASN A 241 10.39 2.74 18.74
CA ASN A 241 9.86 2.91 20.08
C ASN A 241 8.96 4.15 20.24
N GLY A 242 8.76 4.92 19.16
CA GLY A 242 7.89 6.09 19.15
C GLY A 242 8.50 7.31 19.85
N LEU A 243 9.84 7.40 19.91
CA LEU A 243 10.52 8.58 20.47
C LEU A 243 10.16 9.81 19.65
N THR A 244 9.73 10.91 20.31
CA THR A 244 9.50 12.22 19.67
C THR A 244 10.52 13.23 20.19
N GLY A 245 10.36 14.53 19.95
CA GLY A 245 11.25 15.55 20.55
C GLY A 245 12.65 15.60 19.93
N THR A 246 13.67 15.98 20.69
CA THR A 246 15.04 16.21 20.18
C THR A 246 16.07 15.34 20.87
N ILE A 247 17.15 15.00 20.16
CA ILE A 247 18.30 14.29 20.75
C ILE A 247 19.05 15.24 21.69
N PRO A 248 19.23 14.90 22.98
CA PRO A 248 19.91 15.78 23.92
C PRO A 248 21.45 15.73 23.78
N PRO A 249 22.15 16.86 23.98
CA PRO A 249 23.62 16.92 23.94
C PRO A 249 24.28 16.11 25.06
N GLU A 250 23.60 15.87 26.18
CA GLU A 250 24.10 15.12 27.33
C GLU A 250 24.49 13.67 26.98
N ILE A 251 23.94 13.10 25.90
CA ILE A 251 24.38 11.79 25.39
C ILE A 251 25.89 11.79 25.08
N GLY A 252 26.47 12.92 24.67
CA GLY A 252 27.91 13.06 24.45
C GLY A 252 28.78 12.76 25.69
N GLN A 253 28.20 12.79 26.89
CA GLN A 253 28.88 12.46 28.15
C GLN A 253 29.08 10.94 28.34
N LEU A 254 28.40 10.11 27.55
CA LEU A 254 28.51 8.65 27.59
C LEU A 254 29.77 8.18 26.84
N GLY A 255 30.96 8.52 27.34
CA GLY A 255 32.23 8.26 26.66
C GLY A 255 32.52 6.77 26.38
N SER A 256 31.88 5.85 27.10
CA SER A 256 31.95 4.39 26.91
C SER A 256 30.91 3.83 25.93
N LEU A 257 30.01 4.67 25.41
CA LEU A 257 28.96 4.25 24.48
C LEU A 257 29.59 3.77 23.17
N ASP A 258 29.42 2.49 22.89
CA ASP A 258 29.93 1.80 21.70
C ASP A 258 28.88 1.81 20.58
N ARG A 259 27.60 1.51 20.91
CA ARG A 259 26.54 1.36 19.91
C ARG A 259 25.27 2.11 20.28
N LEU A 260 24.83 3.00 19.40
CA LEU A 260 23.63 3.82 19.56
C LEU A 260 22.64 3.55 18.42
N PHE A 261 21.45 3.06 18.78
CA PHE A 261 20.37 2.75 17.84
C PHE A 261 19.10 3.49 18.22
N LEU A 262 18.76 4.52 17.45
CA LEU A 262 17.57 5.35 17.63
C LEU A 262 16.72 5.44 16.34
N GLY A 263 16.97 4.57 15.36
CA GLY A 263 16.27 4.60 14.06
C GLY A 263 14.79 4.22 14.12
N ASN A 264 14.03 4.56 13.08
CA ASN A 264 12.57 4.38 13.00
C ASN A 264 11.83 5.01 14.19
N ASN A 265 12.05 6.29 14.41
CA ASN A 265 11.35 7.08 15.43
C ASN A 265 10.87 8.41 14.82
N GLN A 266 10.47 9.36 15.66
CA GLN A 266 10.00 10.70 15.27
C GLN A 266 10.90 11.78 15.90
N LEU A 267 12.19 11.47 16.06
CA LEU A 267 13.17 12.42 16.60
C LEU A 267 13.39 13.56 15.62
N SER A 268 13.46 14.78 16.13
CA SER A 268 13.58 16.01 15.36
C SER A 268 14.78 16.85 15.83
N GLY A 269 15.07 17.93 15.11
CA GLY A 269 16.16 18.85 15.44
C GLY A 269 17.54 18.34 15.01
N PRO A 270 18.62 19.06 15.35
CA PRO A 270 19.97 18.73 14.90
C PRO A 270 20.60 17.58 15.66
N ILE A 271 21.54 16.91 15.00
CA ILE A 271 22.50 16.02 15.68
C ILE A 271 23.40 16.91 16.57
N PRO A 272 23.51 16.66 17.88
CA PRO A 272 24.32 17.50 18.75
C PRO A 272 25.83 17.42 18.43
N PRO A 273 26.55 18.55 18.30
CA PRO A 273 28.00 18.54 18.08
C PRO A 273 28.79 17.95 19.25
N GLU A 274 28.23 17.96 20.46
CA GLU A 274 28.80 17.34 21.67
C GLU A 274 29.05 15.84 21.49
N TRP A 275 28.38 15.21 20.53
CA TRP A 275 28.60 13.80 20.20
C TRP A 275 30.01 13.49 19.70
N GLY A 276 30.82 14.49 19.30
CA GLY A 276 32.25 14.29 19.06
C GLY A 276 33.03 13.73 20.27
N GLN A 277 32.43 13.74 21.47
CA GLN A 277 33.00 13.20 22.70
C GLN A 277 32.72 11.70 22.92
N LEU A 278 31.92 11.04 22.07
CA LEU A 278 31.60 9.61 22.13
C LEU A 278 32.78 8.72 21.70
N SER A 279 33.91 8.85 22.38
CA SER A 279 35.21 8.29 21.97
C SER A 279 35.23 6.77 21.74
N SER A 280 34.31 6.02 22.35
CA SER A 280 34.20 4.56 22.18
C SER A 280 33.26 4.12 21.06
N ALA A 281 32.51 5.04 20.44
CA ALA A 281 31.45 4.69 19.49
C ALA A 281 32.01 4.01 18.23
N THR A 282 31.48 2.82 17.92
CA THR A 282 31.74 2.09 16.68
C THR A 282 30.52 2.10 15.75
N PHE A 283 29.32 2.29 16.29
CA PHE A 283 28.07 2.18 15.52
C PHE A 283 27.05 3.24 15.95
N ILE A 284 26.65 4.12 15.03
CA ILE A 284 25.59 5.10 15.23
C ILE A 284 24.54 4.95 14.14
N SER A 285 23.29 4.73 14.53
CA SER A 285 22.17 4.58 13.61
C SER A 285 20.95 5.37 14.08
N LEU A 286 20.60 6.40 13.29
CA LEU A 286 19.51 7.35 13.50
C LEU A 286 18.56 7.41 12.29
N TYR A 287 18.52 6.35 11.49
CA TYR A 287 17.75 6.32 10.24
C TYR A 287 16.24 6.50 10.44
N ASP A 288 15.54 6.95 9.42
CA ASP A 288 14.08 7.12 9.39
C ASP A 288 13.55 7.88 10.63
N ASN A 289 13.95 9.15 10.72
CA ASN A 289 13.56 10.13 11.73
C ASN A 289 13.28 11.49 11.03
N GLN A 290 13.14 12.58 11.81
CA GLN A 290 12.91 13.95 11.35
C GLN A 290 14.09 14.87 11.70
N LEU A 291 15.31 14.32 11.80
CA LEU A 291 16.49 15.09 12.18
C LEU A 291 16.82 16.12 11.10
N SER A 292 17.09 17.36 11.50
CA SER A 292 17.28 18.49 10.60
C SER A 292 18.58 19.24 10.87
N GLY A 293 18.88 20.29 10.09
CA GLY A 293 20.13 21.04 10.23
C GLY A 293 21.33 20.32 9.63
N SER A 294 22.54 20.85 9.85
CA SER A 294 23.76 20.32 9.22
C SER A 294 24.37 19.15 9.98
N LEU A 295 25.02 18.26 9.24
CA LEU A 295 25.93 17.26 9.82
C LEU A 295 27.06 17.98 10.58
N PRO A 296 27.24 17.74 11.90
CA PRO A 296 28.28 18.41 12.67
C PRO A 296 29.67 17.89 12.28
N PRO A 297 30.65 18.77 11.97
CA PRO A 297 32.03 18.39 11.69
C PRO A 297 32.68 17.59 12.84
N GLU A 298 32.23 17.82 14.08
CA GLU A 298 32.68 17.12 15.28
C GLU A 298 32.47 15.59 15.21
N LEU A 299 31.54 15.10 14.38
CA LEU A 299 31.42 13.66 14.12
C LEU A 299 32.71 13.05 13.60
N GLY A 300 33.56 13.82 12.90
CA GLY A 300 34.88 13.38 12.44
C GLY A 300 35.84 12.99 13.58
N GLN A 301 35.58 13.42 14.81
CA GLN A 301 36.41 13.12 15.99
C GLN A 301 36.21 11.67 16.50
N LEU A 302 35.17 10.98 16.03
CA LEU A 302 34.81 9.62 16.45
C LEU A 302 35.69 8.55 15.80
N SER A 303 36.98 8.59 16.09
CA SER A 303 38.01 7.77 15.43
C SER A 303 37.80 6.23 15.46
N ASN A 304 36.90 5.72 16.31
CA ASN A 304 36.55 4.29 16.39
C ASN A 304 35.35 3.90 15.51
N LEU A 305 34.68 4.85 14.89
CA LEU A 305 33.41 4.63 14.20
C LEU A 305 33.60 3.78 12.94
N GLU A 306 32.81 2.70 12.85
CA GLU A 306 32.79 1.77 11.73
C GLU A 306 31.53 1.93 10.88
N VAL A 307 30.41 2.32 11.49
CA VAL A 307 29.12 2.47 10.81
C VAL A 307 28.41 3.75 11.23
N ILE A 308 28.03 4.55 10.24
CA ILE A 308 27.09 5.66 10.36
C ILE A 308 25.88 5.41 9.44
N GLU A 309 24.68 5.38 10.03
CA GLU A 309 23.41 5.30 9.31
C GLU A 309 22.50 6.47 9.71
N LEU A 310 22.38 7.46 8.82
CA LEU A 310 21.57 8.67 9.02
C LEU A 310 20.54 8.86 7.88
N PHE A 311 20.24 7.81 7.13
CA PHE A 311 19.34 7.89 5.98
C PHE A 311 17.89 8.15 6.40
N GLY A 312 17.09 8.80 5.55
CA GLY A 312 15.67 9.05 5.86
C GLY A 312 15.48 10.11 6.95
N ASN A 313 16.12 11.26 6.79
CA ASN A 313 16.01 12.40 7.69
C ASN A 313 15.86 13.70 6.85
N GLU A 314 15.90 14.85 7.52
CA GLU A 314 15.84 16.20 6.94
C GLU A 314 17.19 16.93 7.07
N LEU A 315 18.31 16.20 7.14
CA LEU A 315 19.64 16.79 7.29
C LEU A 315 20.01 17.59 6.04
N ALA A 316 20.51 18.80 6.22
CA ALA A 316 20.76 19.76 5.15
C ALA A 316 22.20 20.29 5.15
N GLY A 317 22.57 21.02 4.11
CA GLY A 317 23.92 21.61 3.99
C GLY A 317 24.98 20.61 3.53
N PRO A 318 26.26 21.02 3.50
CA PRO A 318 27.33 20.21 2.93
C PRO A 318 27.70 19.01 3.79
N ILE A 319 28.20 17.96 3.14
CA ILE A 319 28.89 16.86 3.83
C ILE A 319 30.22 17.42 4.36
N PRO A 320 30.49 17.36 5.68
CA PRO A 320 31.74 17.89 6.24
C PRO A 320 32.95 17.06 5.78
N PRO A 321 34.03 17.69 5.28
CA PRO A 321 35.26 16.98 4.92
C PRO A 321 35.92 16.30 6.14
N GLU A 322 35.65 16.77 7.36
CA GLU A 322 36.14 16.18 8.61
C GLU A 322 35.68 14.73 8.82
N LEU A 323 34.60 14.28 8.16
CA LEU A 323 34.19 12.87 8.19
C LEU A 323 35.27 11.92 7.62
N SER A 324 36.21 12.44 6.82
CA SER A 324 37.40 11.70 6.35
C SER A 324 38.33 11.22 7.48
N GLN A 325 38.24 11.82 8.67
CA GLN A 325 39.05 11.44 9.84
C GLN A 325 38.62 10.11 10.46
N LEU A 326 37.45 9.60 10.07
CA LEU A 326 36.88 8.33 10.52
C LEU A 326 37.54 7.13 9.82
N THR A 327 38.85 6.97 9.99
CA THR A 327 39.66 6.02 9.23
C THR A 327 39.24 4.54 9.37
N LYS A 328 38.46 4.17 10.39
CA LYS A 328 37.87 2.83 10.57
C LYS A 328 36.50 2.64 9.90
N LEU A 329 35.92 3.70 9.33
CA LEU A 329 34.58 3.68 8.78
C LEU A 329 34.47 2.70 7.62
N GLN A 330 33.49 1.80 7.71
CA GLN A 330 33.15 0.80 6.71
C GLN A 330 31.84 1.14 5.99
N THR A 331 30.89 1.77 6.68
CA THR A 331 29.61 2.17 6.11
C THR A 331 29.29 3.63 6.43
N LEU A 332 29.08 4.42 5.38
CA LEU A 332 28.53 5.77 5.46
C LEU A 332 27.22 5.82 4.65
N SER A 333 26.09 5.91 5.36
CA SER A 333 24.76 6.01 4.74
C SER A 333 24.07 7.32 5.14
N LEU A 334 23.96 8.23 4.17
CA LEU A 334 23.36 9.56 4.32
C LEU A 334 22.21 9.77 3.31
N SER A 335 21.64 8.68 2.80
CA SER A 335 20.66 8.75 1.71
C SER A 335 19.31 9.33 2.15
N ASN A 336 18.52 9.87 1.24
CA ASN A 336 17.19 10.42 1.55
C ASN A 336 17.26 11.51 2.64
N ASN A 337 17.98 12.59 2.32
CA ASN A 337 18.16 13.80 3.13
C ASN A 337 18.14 15.03 2.19
N GLN A 338 18.47 16.21 2.70
CA GLN A 338 18.56 17.49 1.98
C GLN A 338 20.02 17.98 1.87
N LEU A 339 20.99 17.07 1.87
CA LEU A 339 22.41 17.42 1.84
C LEU A 339 22.76 18.05 0.49
N SER A 340 23.51 19.15 0.51
CA SER A 340 23.83 19.95 -0.67
C SER A 340 25.33 20.17 -0.84
N GLY A 341 25.73 20.95 -1.84
CA GLY A 341 27.15 21.15 -2.17
C GLY A 341 27.79 19.93 -2.85
N SER A 342 29.11 19.93 -2.96
CA SER A 342 29.86 18.86 -3.63
C SER A 342 30.19 17.69 -2.71
N ILE A 343 30.37 16.51 -3.29
CA ILE A 343 30.98 15.38 -2.58
C ILE A 343 32.43 15.76 -2.21
N PRO A 344 32.81 15.80 -0.92
CA PRO A 344 34.16 16.16 -0.51
C PRO A 344 35.17 15.14 -1.03
N VAL A 345 36.26 15.63 -1.63
CA VAL A 345 37.33 14.77 -2.16
C VAL A 345 38.02 14.00 -1.04
N GLU A 346 38.04 14.56 0.17
CA GLU A 346 38.63 13.98 1.38
C GLU A 346 37.98 12.65 1.77
N LEU A 347 36.74 12.37 1.36
CA LEU A 347 36.11 11.06 1.60
C LEU A 347 36.89 9.90 0.96
N SER A 348 37.73 10.17 -0.04
CA SER A 348 38.67 9.19 -0.62
C SER A 348 39.72 8.66 0.38
N GLN A 349 39.93 9.32 1.52
CA GLN A 349 40.87 8.90 2.56
C GLN A 349 40.34 7.77 3.44
N LEU A 350 39.03 7.45 3.35
CA LEU A 350 38.38 6.40 4.13
C LEU A 350 38.71 5.01 3.58
N ALA A 351 39.97 4.58 3.70
CA ALA A 351 40.48 3.37 3.06
C ALA A 351 39.75 2.07 3.45
N ASN A 352 39.05 2.03 4.59
CA ASN A 352 38.26 0.88 5.04
C ASN A 352 36.80 0.89 4.56
N LEU A 353 36.38 1.93 3.83
CA LEU A 353 34.99 2.11 3.42
C LEU A 353 34.59 1.02 2.42
N ARG A 354 33.50 0.32 2.76
CA ARG A 354 32.87 -0.71 1.93
C ARG A 354 31.58 -0.22 1.28
N ARG A 355 30.85 0.68 1.96
CA ARG A 355 29.59 1.22 1.47
C ARG A 355 29.53 2.74 1.63
N LEU A 356 29.33 3.42 0.50
CA LEU A 356 29.04 4.85 0.44
C LEU A 356 27.67 5.04 -0.22
N SER A 357 26.71 5.56 0.53
CA SER A 357 25.33 5.77 0.06
C SER A 357 24.88 7.20 0.31
N LEU A 358 24.86 8.00 -0.75
CA LEU A 358 24.51 9.43 -0.74
C LEU A 358 23.28 9.73 -1.62
N SER A 359 22.54 8.71 -2.06
CA SER A 359 21.40 8.89 -2.97
C SER A 359 20.26 9.71 -2.39
N ARG A 360 19.45 10.34 -3.25
CA ARG A 360 18.28 11.15 -2.86
C ARG A 360 18.69 12.29 -1.92
N ASN A 361 19.53 13.18 -2.43
CA ASN A 361 19.98 14.41 -1.78
C ASN A 361 20.01 15.54 -2.83
N GLU A 362 20.55 16.71 -2.47
CA GLU A 362 20.74 17.87 -3.33
C GLU A 362 22.23 18.07 -3.69
N LEU A 363 23.03 17.01 -3.70
CA LEU A 363 24.46 17.08 -3.99
C LEU A 363 24.69 17.52 -5.44
N SER A 364 25.68 18.37 -5.66
CA SER A 364 25.98 18.99 -6.95
C SER A 364 27.48 18.94 -7.28
N GLY A 365 27.85 19.39 -8.47
CA GLY A 365 29.25 19.33 -8.94
C GLY A 365 29.66 17.91 -9.39
N PRO A 366 30.93 17.71 -9.76
CA PRO A 366 31.39 16.45 -10.32
C PRO A 366 31.59 15.35 -9.27
N ILE A 367 31.51 14.10 -9.71
CA ILE A 367 31.99 12.96 -8.93
C ILE A 367 33.52 13.07 -8.84
N PRO A 368 34.13 13.14 -7.63
CA PRO A 368 35.58 13.24 -7.50
C PRO A 368 36.26 11.95 -8.03
N PRO A 369 37.23 12.05 -8.95
CA PRO A 369 37.97 10.89 -9.45
C PRO A 369 38.72 10.14 -8.34
N GLU A 370 39.12 10.84 -7.28
CA GLU A 370 39.82 10.28 -6.12
C GLU A 370 38.97 9.25 -5.37
N LEU A 371 37.64 9.23 -5.53
CA LEU A 371 36.81 8.15 -4.98
C LEU A 371 37.23 6.77 -5.51
N GLY A 372 37.88 6.70 -6.68
CA GLY A 372 38.48 5.48 -7.22
C GLY A 372 39.57 4.85 -6.32
N GLN A 373 40.13 5.60 -5.37
CA GLN A 373 41.17 5.13 -4.44
C GLN A 373 40.61 4.24 -3.32
N LEU A 374 39.28 4.18 -3.14
CA LEU A 374 38.61 3.40 -2.11
C LEU A 374 38.59 1.90 -2.45
N SER A 375 39.75 1.26 -2.47
CA SER A 375 39.93 -0.13 -2.96
C SER A 375 39.08 -1.20 -2.25
N ASN A 376 38.58 -0.94 -1.04
CA ASN A 376 37.67 -1.84 -0.31
C ASN A 376 36.18 -1.60 -0.60
N LEU A 377 35.84 -0.63 -1.45
CA LEU A 377 34.45 -0.26 -1.71
C LEU A 377 33.72 -1.35 -2.49
N GLU A 378 32.61 -1.81 -1.92
CA GLU A 378 31.71 -2.83 -2.47
C GLU A 378 30.44 -2.18 -3.07
N SER A 379 30.03 -1.02 -2.55
CA SER A 379 28.79 -0.35 -2.95
C SER A 379 28.95 1.17 -3.00
N LEU A 380 28.77 1.75 -4.19
CA LEU A 380 28.73 3.19 -4.42
C LEU A 380 27.36 3.59 -4.97
N VAL A 381 26.60 4.34 -4.17
CA VAL A 381 25.20 4.70 -4.47
C VAL A 381 25.05 6.22 -4.37
N LEU A 382 25.00 6.89 -5.52
CA LEU A 382 24.95 8.35 -5.67
C LEU A 382 23.71 8.83 -6.47
N ASN A 383 22.78 7.93 -6.79
CA ASN A 383 21.64 8.24 -7.65
C ASN A 383 20.69 9.29 -7.05
N SER A 384 19.93 9.98 -7.89
CA SER A 384 18.94 10.99 -7.45
C SER A 384 19.60 12.16 -6.70
N ASN A 385 20.51 12.86 -7.38
CA ASN A 385 21.18 14.08 -6.95
C ASN A 385 21.25 15.05 -8.17
N ALA A 386 22.00 16.15 -8.05
CA ALA A 386 22.31 17.09 -9.13
C ALA A 386 23.80 17.02 -9.54
N LEU A 387 24.41 15.82 -9.50
CA LEU A 387 25.82 15.63 -9.87
C LEU A 387 26.02 15.86 -11.36
N THR A 388 27.10 16.56 -11.72
CA THR A 388 27.40 17.00 -13.10
C THR A 388 28.72 16.42 -13.61
N GLY A 389 29.08 16.72 -14.86
CA GLY A 389 30.37 16.31 -15.44
C GLY A 389 30.44 14.82 -15.81
N PRO A 390 31.60 14.34 -16.25
CA PRO A 390 31.76 12.96 -16.70
C PRO A 390 31.81 11.96 -15.54
N ILE A 391 31.45 10.72 -15.82
CA ILE A 391 31.77 9.59 -14.93
C ILE A 391 33.31 9.42 -14.96
N PRO A 392 34.01 9.51 -13.82
CA PRO A 392 35.47 9.35 -13.80
C PRO A 392 35.87 7.91 -14.16
N ALA A 393 36.85 7.77 -15.05
CA ALA A 393 37.39 6.46 -15.43
C ALA A 393 38.10 5.79 -14.24
N GLU A 394 38.59 6.58 -13.28
CA GLU A 394 39.23 6.14 -12.04
C GLU A 394 38.31 5.28 -11.16
N LEU A 395 36.99 5.37 -11.31
CA LEU A 395 36.05 4.48 -10.61
C LEU A 395 36.27 3.00 -10.98
N SER A 396 36.91 2.70 -12.11
CA SER A 396 37.33 1.34 -12.48
C SER A 396 38.35 0.72 -11.51
N GLN A 397 39.04 1.52 -10.70
CA GLN A 397 40.01 1.04 -9.70
C GLN A 397 39.33 0.37 -8.50
N LEU A 398 38.03 0.53 -8.34
CA LEU A 398 37.20 -0.07 -7.29
C LEU A 398 36.94 -1.55 -7.57
N THR A 399 37.98 -2.37 -7.65
CA THR A 399 37.89 -3.77 -8.13
C THR A 399 37.02 -4.69 -7.27
N ASN A 400 36.66 -4.29 -6.04
CA ASN A 400 35.70 -4.98 -5.16
C ASN A 400 34.25 -4.54 -5.34
N LEU A 401 33.98 -3.56 -6.22
CA LEU A 401 32.67 -2.96 -6.39
C LEU A 401 31.68 -3.96 -6.97
N GLN A 402 30.57 -4.15 -6.27
CA GLN A 402 29.44 -4.99 -6.63
C GLN A 402 28.25 -4.16 -7.10
N MET A 403 28.10 -2.94 -6.58
CA MET A 403 26.99 -2.06 -6.91
C MET A 403 27.48 -0.64 -7.24
N LEU A 404 27.15 -0.18 -8.45
CA LEU A 404 27.36 1.20 -8.90
C LEU A 404 26.03 1.79 -9.38
N ARG A 405 25.50 2.74 -8.62
CA ARG A 405 24.24 3.44 -8.94
C ARG A 405 24.47 4.94 -9.02
N LEU A 406 24.49 5.48 -10.23
CA LEU A 406 24.71 6.90 -10.54
C LEU A 406 23.50 7.56 -11.23
N GLY A 407 22.39 6.82 -11.39
CA GLY A 407 21.25 7.30 -12.17
C GLY A 407 20.53 8.52 -11.59
N SER A 408 19.71 9.20 -12.38
CA SER A 408 18.96 10.40 -11.98
C SER A 408 19.89 11.50 -11.46
N ASN A 409 20.84 11.92 -12.30
CA ASN A 409 21.76 13.03 -12.10
C ASN A 409 21.88 13.82 -13.43
N GLU A 410 22.82 14.77 -13.50
CA GLU A 410 23.16 15.57 -14.68
C GLU A 410 24.55 15.13 -15.24
N LEU A 411 24.90 13.86 -15.11
CA LEU A 411 26.19 13.34 -15.59
C LEU A 411 26.21 13.34 -17.11
N SER A 412 27.32 13.76 -17.70
CA SER A 412 27.47 13.98 -19.14
C SER A 412 28.69 13.26 -19.71
N GLY A 413 28.92 13.36 -21.02
CA GLY A 413 30.04 12.70 -21.70
C GLY A 413 29.84 11.19 -21.88
N PRO A 414 30.86 10.46 -22.38
CA PRO A 414 30.74 9.03 -22.65
C PRO A 414 30.81 8.18 -21.39
N ILE A 415 30.21 6.98 -21.46
CA ILE A 415 30.47 5.93 -20.46
C ILE A 415 31.94 5.49 -20.61
N PRO A 416 32.78 5.54 -19.56
CA PRO A 416 34.17 5.12 -19.64
C PRO A 416 34.27 3.61 -19.94
N PRO A 417 35.02 3.19 -20.97
CA PRO A 417 35.23 1.77 -21.26
C PRO A 417 35.93 1.03 -20.10
N GLU A 418 36.72 1.74 -19.28
CA GLU A 418 37.40 1.20 -18.11
C GLU A 418 36.43 0.61 -17.08
N LEU A 419 35.16 1.02 -17.05
CA LEU A 419 34.16 0.41 -16.17
C LEU A 419 33.99 -1.09 -16.42
N GLY A 420 34.33 -1.59 -17.62
CA GLY A 420 34.37 -3.04 -17.92
C GLY A 420 35.35 -3.85 -17.06
N GLN A 421 36.29 -3.19 -16.37
CA GLN A 421 37.25 -3.84 -15.47
C GLN A 421 36.63 -4.26 -14.12
N LEU A 422 35.43 -3.77 -13.79
CA LEU A 422 34.74 -4.03 -12.53
C LEU A 422 34.05 -5.40 -12.52
N VAL A 423 34.80 -6.48 -12.72
CA VAL A 423 34.25 -7.83 -12.96
C VAL A 423 33.41 -8.41 -11.82
N GLN A 424 33.44 -7.82 -10.62
CA GLN A 424 32.60 -8.19 -9.47
C GLN A 424 31.23 -7.49 -9.47
N LEU A 425 30.98 -6.57 -10.41
CA LEU A 425 29.78 -5.75 -10.46
C LEU A 425 28.55 -6.60 -10.80
N THR A 426 27.56 -6.59 -9.91
CA THR A 426 26.27 -7.28 -10.08
C THR A 426 25.17 -6.31 -10.50
N SER A 427 25.33 -5.02 -10.21
CA SER A 427 24.36 -3.97 -10.57
C SER A 427 25.06 -2.70 -11.06
N LEU A 428 24.80 -2.33 -12.32
CA LEU A 428 25.21 -1.06 -12.92
C LEU A 428 23.97 -0.27 -13.33
N SER A 429 23.75 0.89 -12.70
CA SER A 429 22.67 1.80 -13.11
C SER A 429 23.19 3.21 -13.34
N LEU A 430 23.12 3.65 -14.60
CA LEU A 430 23.48 4.98 -15.08
C LEU A 430 22.27 5.74 -15.66
N ARG A 431 21.06 5.24 -15.40
CA ARG A 431 19.80 5.74 -15.97
C ARG A 431 19.56 7.24 -15.76
N ASN A 432 18.79 7.89 -16.61
CA ASN A 432 18.32 9.27 -16.43
C ASN A 432 19.47 10.25 -16.14
N ASN A 433 20.36 10.38 -17.12
CA ASN A 433 21.50 11.30 -17.14
C ASN A 433 21.63 11.92 -18.55
N GLU A 434 22.69 12.68 -18.79
CA GLU A 434 23.04 13.25 -20.10
C GLU A 434 24.20 12.51 -20.77
N LEU A 435 24.36 11.21 -20.51
CA LEU A 435 25.46 10.41 -21.06
C LEU A 435 25.31 10.26 -22.58
N SER A 436 26.42 10.37 -23.30
CA SER A 436 26.46 10.39 -24.76
C SER A 436 27.48 9.38 -25.32
N GLY A 437 27.68 9.36 -26.63
CA GLY A 437 28.59 8.40 -27.28
C GLY A 437 28.00 6.99 -27.35
N SER A 438 28.83 6.00 -27.69
CA SER A 438 28.41 4.60 -27.79
C SER A 438 28.48 3.86 -26.47
N ILE A 439 27.65 2.83 -26.32
CA ILE A 439 27.82 1.84 -25.24
C ILE A 439 29.18 1.15 -25.44
N PRO A 440 30.11 1.18 -24.47
CA PRO A 440 31.40 0.52 -24.62
C PRO A 440 31.25 -1.01 -24.67
N PRO A 441 31.87 -1.70 -25.66
CA PRO A 441 31.85 -3.17 -25.72
C PRO A 441 32.51 -3.83 -24.50
N GLU A 442 33.42 -3.13 -23.82
CA GLU A 442 34.08 -3.59 -22.59
C GLU A 442 33.09 -3.87 -21.46
N LEU A 443 31.89 -3.28 -21.47
CA LEU A 443 30.84 -3.63 -20.51
C LEU A 443 30.41 -5.10 -20.60
N GLY A 444 30.65 -5.78 -21.74
CA GLY A 444 30.46 -7.22 -21.89
C GLY A 444 31.37 -8.08 -21.02
N GLN A 445 32.43 -7.51 -20.42
CA GLN A 445 33.34 -8.21 -19.51
C GLN A 445 32.79 -8.35 -18.09
N LEU A 446 31.69 -7.67 -17.76
CA LEU A 446 31.06 -7.67 -16.44
C LEU A 446 30.24 -8.95 -16.20
N ILE A 447 30.87 -10.11 -16.26
CA ILE A 447 30.19 -11.42 -16.25
C ILE A 447 29.35 -11.71 -15.00
N ALA A 448 29.58 -10.99 -13.88
CA ALA A 448 28.78 -11.08 -12.67
C ALA A 448 27.48 -10.23 -12.72
N LEU A 449 27.28 -9.42 -13.77
CA LEU A 449 26.22 -8.43 -13.85
C LEU A 449 24.85 -9.10 -13.97
N GLU A 450 23.95 -8.73 -13.07
CA GLU A 450 22.55 -9.15 -13.05
C GLU A 450 21.62 -8.04 -13.57
N GLN A 451 22.02 -6.77 -13.41
CA GLN A 451 21.22 -5.62 -13.81
C GLN A 451 22.08 -4.57 -14.51
N LEU A 452 21.71 -4.23 -15.75
CA LEU A 452 22.29 -3.16 -16.54
C LEU A 452 21.18 -2.17 -16.93
N GLY A 453 21.19 -0.99 -16.31
CA GLY A 453 20.24 0.09 -16.61
C GLY A 453 20.96 1.33 -17.15
N LEU A 454 20.79 1.60 -18.44
CA LEU A 454 21.34 2.75 -19.16
C LEU A 454 20.24 3.64 -19.77
N ASP A 455 18.99 3.46 -19.33
CA ASP A 455 17.82 4.12 -19.90
C ASP A 455 17.83 5.64 -19.71
N SER A 456 17.11 6.36 -20.58
CA SER A 456 16.94 7.82 -20.52
C SER A 456 18.29 8.55 -20.52
N ASN A 457 19.05 8.38 -21.60
CA ASN A 457 20.33 9.06 -21.85
C ASN A 457 20.38 9.51 -23.32
N GLN A 458 21.54 9.98 -23.77
CA GLN A 458 21.82 10.38 -25.16
C GLN A 458 22.76 9.36 -25.84
N LEU A 459 22.74 8.09 -25.42
CA LEU A 459 23.63 7.05 -25.97
C LEU A 459 23.25 6.77 -27.42
N SER A 460 24.25 6.54 -28.27
CA SER A 460 24.12 6.43 -29.72
C SER A 460 24.93 5.25 -30.28
N GLY A 461 24.84 5.01 -31.59
CA GLY A 461 25.53 3.88 -32.22
C GLY A 461 24.87 2.52 -31.92
N PRO A 462 25.51 1.40 -32.29
CA PRO A 462 24.93 0.07 -32.13
C PRO A 462 24.98 -0.43 -30.69
N ILE A 463 24.07 -1.36 -30.38
CA ILE A 463 24.20 -2.20 -29.18
C ILE A 463 25.40 -3.15 -29.42
N PRO A 464 26.43 -3.17 -28.56
CA PRO A 464 27.57 -4.08 -28.71
C PRO A 464 27.13 -5.54 -28.57
N PHE A 465 27.63 -6.42 -29.45
CA PHE A 465 27.32 -7.84 -29.38
C PHE A 465 27.96 -8.51 -28.14
N GLU A 466 29.02 -7.92 -27.60
CA GLU A 466 29.71 -8.33 -26.38
C GLU A 466 28.78 -8.34 -25.16
N LEU A 467 27.70 -7.54 -25.16
CA LEU A 467 26.69 -7.59 -24.09
C LEU A 467 26.02 -8.97 -24.00
N GLY A 468 26.03 -9.79 -25.06
CA GLY A 468 25.56 -11.18 -25.04
C GLY A 468 26.36 -12.09 -24.09
N GLN A 469 27.56 -11.69 -23.66
CA GLN A 469 28.40 -12.45 -22.74
C GLN A 469 27.94 -12.38 -21.27
N LEU A 470 27.00 -11.49 -20.95
CA LEU A 470 26.52 -11.23 -19.59
C LEU A 470 25.50 -12.28 -19.13
N THR A 471 25.89 -13.56 -19.09
CA THR A 471 24.94 -14.67 -18.91
C THR A 471 24.14 -14.66 -17.59
N ASN A 472 24.57 -13.88 -16.58
CA ASN A 472 23.84 -13.68 -15.32
C ASN A 472 22.79 -12.57 -15.38
N LEU A 473 22.74 -11.81 -16.48
CA LEU A 473 21.88 -10.65 -16.63
C LEU A 473 20.41 -11.04 -16.60
N GLN A 474 19.65 -10.37 -15.74
CA GLN A 474 18.22 -10.52 -15.56
C GLN A 474 17.45 -9.32 -16.13
N LEU A 475 18.05 -8.13 -16.11
CA LEU A 475 17.50 -6.89 -16.63
C LEU A 475 18.52 -6.20 -17.55
N LEU A 476 18.12 -5.99 -18.80
CA LEU A 476 18.79 -5.10 -19.75
C LEU A 476 17.83 -3.97 -20.11
N ASP A 477 18.08 -2.77 -19.59
CA ASP A 477 17.28 -1.58 -19.87
C ASP A 477 18.09 -0.51 -20.61
N LEU A 478 17.79 -0.34 -21.90
CA LEU A 478 18.44 0.60 -22.82
C LEU A 478 17.44 1.60 -23.44
N ARG A 479 16.21 1.66 -22.93
CA ARG A 479 15.14 2.49 -23.51
C ARG A 479 15.45 3.99 -23.45
N PHE A 480 14.74 4.79 -24.26
CA PHE A 480 14.91 6.26 -24.31
C PHE A 480 16.37 6.68 -24.56
N ASN A 481 16.95 6.21 -25.66
CA ASN A 481 18.27 6.59 -26.14
C ASN A 481 18.22 6.83 -27.66
N GLN A 482 19.39 6.99 -28.29
CA GLN A 482 19.56 7.18 -29.73
C GLN A 482 20.27 5.96 -30.36
N LEU A 483 20.11 4.76 -29.78
CA LEU A 483 20.76 3.54 -30.26
C LEU A 483 20.22 3.15 -31.63
N SER A 484 21.10 2.69 -32.51
CA SER A 484 20.81 2.43 -33.92
C SER A 484 21.35 1.08 -34.37
N GLY A 485 21.08 0.69 -35.63
CA GLY A 485 21.52 -0.59 -36.15
C GLY A 485 20.66 -1.77 -35.66
N PRO A 486 21.07 -3.02 -35.95
CA PRO A 486 20.29 -4.20 -35.59
C PRO A 486 20.36 -4.53 -34.11
N ILE A 487 19.35 -5.26 -33.61
CA ILE A 487 19.43 -5.96 -32.33
C ILE A 487 20.44 -7.13 -32.51
N PRO A 488 21.54 -7.20 -31.73
CA PRO A 488 22.52 -8.27 -31.89
C PRO A 488 21.93 -9.64 -31.55
N VAL A 489 22.22 -10.65 -32.38
CA VAL A 489 21.75 -12.02 -32.17
C VAL A 489 22.33 -12.62 -30.90
N GLU A 490 23.51 -12.16 -30.49
CA GLU A 490 24.24 -12.58 -29.30
C GLU A 490 23.47 -12.30 -28.00
N LEU A 491 22.52 -11.35 -28.00
CA LEU A 491 21.63 -11.12 -26.84
C LEU A 491 20.79 -12.35 -26.50
N SER A 492 20.59 -13.29 -27.45
CA SER A 492 19.94 -14.58 -27.20
C SER A 492 20.70 -15.48 -26.21
N GLN A 493 21.99 -15.22 -25.96
CA GLN A 493 22.83 -15.98 -25.02
C GLN A 493 22.53 -15.65 -23.55
N LEU A 494 21.75 -14.61 -23.28
CA LEU A 494 21.41 -14.14 -21.94
C LEU A 494 20.33 -15.02 -21.29
N SER A 495 20.66 -16.28 -21.01
CA SER A 495 19.69 -17.29 -20.58
C SER A 495 18.92 -16.96 -19.29
N ASN A 496 19.42 -16.06 -18.44
CA ASN A 496 18.76 -15.60 -17.22
C ASN A 496 17.90 -14.34 -17.40
N LEU A 497 17.86 -13.78 -18.62
CA LEU A 497 17.20 -12.51 -18.90
C LEU A 497 15.69 -12.62 -18.70
N ARG A 498 15.13 -11.67 -17.95
CA ARG A 498 13.70 -11.57 -17.66
C ARG A 498 13.08 -10.36 -18.32
N GLN A 499 13.85 -9.28 -18.49
CA GLN A 499 13.37 -8.04 -19.06
C GLN A 499 14.38 -7.52 -20.09
N LEU A 500 13.92 -7.38 -21.33
CA LEU A 500 14.66 -6.75 -22.41
C LEU A 500 13.90 -5.52 -22.88
N LEU A 501 14.38 -4.35 -22.48
CA LEU A 501 13.72 -3.06 -22.71
C LEU A 501 14.58 -2.21 -23.65
N LEU A 502 14.17 -2.11 -24.91
CA LEU A 502 14.90 -1.41 -25.98
C LEU A 502 14.06 -0.32 -26.66
N ASN A 503 12.90 0.02 -26.10
CA ASN A 503 11.94 0.95 -26.69
C ASN A 503 12.42 2.41 -26.73
N PHE A 504 11.86 3.22 -27.63
CA PHE A 504 12.28 4.61 -27.86
C PHE A 504 13.77 4.71 -28.19
N ASN A 505 14.16 4.05 -29.29
CA ASN A 505 15.48 4.11 -29.90
C ASN A 505 15.34 4.23 -31.43
N GLN A 506 16.43 4.07 -32.16
CA GLN A 506 16.51 4.09 -33.62
C GLN A 506 16.94 2.71 -34.16
N LEU A 507 16.64 1.62 -33.44
CA LEU A 507 17.02 0.27 -33.83
C LEU A 507 16.30 -0.13 -35.12
N ALA A 508 17.02 -0.74 -36.05
CA ALA A 508 16.53 -1.09 -37.36
C ALA A 508 16.74 -2.59 -37.65
N ALA A 509 16.44 -3.01 -38.88
CA ALA A 509 16.51 -4.40 -39.34
C ALA A 509 15.42 -5.31 -38.69
N PRO A 510 15.30 -6.58 -39.14
CA PRO A 510 14.36 -7.52 -38.56
C PRO A 510 14.67 -7.91 -37.11
N ILE A 511 13.62 -8.24 -36.35
CA ILE A 511 13.75 -8.85 -35.02
C ILE A 511 14.45 -10.20 -35.17
N PRO A 512 15.59 -10.45 -34.50
CA PRO A 512 16.27 -11.74 -34.57
C PRO A 512 15.40 -12.88 -34.04
N VAL A 513 15.29 -13.96 -34.81
CA VAL A 513 14.53 -15.15 -34.41
C VAL A 513 15.16 -15.82 -33.19
N GLU A 514 16.47 -15.68 -33.01
CA GLU A 514 17.25 -16.24 -31.90
C GLU A 514 16.82 -15.69 -30.53
N LEU A 515 16.17 -14.51 -30.47
CA LEU A 515 15.63 -13.98 -29.21
C LEU A 515 14.60 -14.94 -28.58
N SER A 516 13.99 -15.83 -29.38
CA SER A 516 13.12 -16.92 -28.89
C SER A 516 13.79 -17.88 -27.91
N GLN A 517 15.13 -17.93 -27.88
CA GLN A 517 15.91 -18.78 -26.96
C GLN A 517 15.90 -18.28 -25.51
N LEU A 518 15.44 -17.05 -25.26
CA LEU A 518 15.39 -16.43 -23.94
C LEU A 518 14.23 -16.97 -23.10
N SER A 519 14.27 -18.25 -22.72
CA SER A 519 13.15 -18.96 -22.09
C SER A 519 12.67 -18.36 -20.75
N ASN A 520 13.50 -17.54 -20.07
CA ASN A 520 13.15 -16.85 -18.82
C ASN A 520 12.52 -15.47 -19.03
N LEU A 521 12.41 -15.00 -20.28
CA LEU A 521 11.95 -13.67 -20.61
C LEU A 521 10.48 -13.49 -20.24
N ARG A 522 10.20 -12.40 -19.51
CA ARG A 522 8.86 -12.00 -19.07
C ARG A 522 8.40 -10.73 -19.79
N GLN A 523 9.33 -9.87 -20.18
CA GLN A 523 9.02 -8.64 -20.90
C GLN A 523 9.96 -8.45 -22.08
N LEU A 524 9.38 -8.29 -23.26
CA LEU A 524 10.06 -7.91 -24.49
C LEU A 524 9.44 -6.61 -25.01
N VAL A 525 10.19 -5.51 -24.86
CA VAL A 525 9.69 -4.16 -25.13
C VAL A 525 10.57 -3.50 -26.18
N LEU A 526 10.09 -3.50 -27.42
CA LEU A 526 10.81 -3.02 -28.61
C LEU A 526 10.09 -1.86 -29.31
N ASN A 527 9.02 -1.32 -28.73
CA ASN A 527 8.20 -0.29 -29.37
C ASN A 527 8.96 1.01 -29.64
N ASN A 528 8.49 1.82 -30.58
CA ASN A 528 9.10 3.10 -30.95
C ASN A 528 10.57 2.92 -31.40
N ASN A 529 10.73 2.15 -32.47
CA ASN A 529 12.00 1.90 -33.17
C ASN A 529 11.74 1.92 -34.70
N GLN A 530 12.71 1.47 -35.48
CA GLN A 530 12.67 1.36 -36.95
C GLN A 530 12.78 -0.11 -37.39
N LEU A 531 12.29 -1.04 -36.57
CA LEU A 531 12.38 -2.48 -36.85
C LEU A 531 11.51 -2.84 -38.06
N THR A 532 12.01 -3.70 -38.94
CA THR A 532 11.40 -4.05 -40.23
C THR A 532 11.12 -5.55 -40.34
N GLY A 533 10.58 -6.01 -41.47
CA GLY A 533 10.39 -7.43 -41.73
C GLY A 533 9.13 -7.99 -41.07
N LEU A 534 9.08 -9.31 -40.91
CA LEU A 534 7.95 -10.01 -40.30
C LEU A 534 8.13 -10.11 -38.78
N THR A 535 7.01 -10.13 -38.05
CA THR A 535 7.01 -10.58 -36.65
C THR A 535 7.38 -12.08 -36.62
N PRO A 536 8.47 -12.51 -35.95
CA PRO A 536 8.87 -13.91 -35.98
C PRO A 536 7.87 -14.82 -35.24
N PRO A 537 7.38 -15.91 -35.87
CA PRO A 537 6.52 -16.88 -35.19
C PRO A 537 7.24 -17.58 -34.02
N GLU A 538 8.57 -17.70 -34.07
CA GLU A 538 9.39 -18.31 -33.01
C GLU A 538 9.31 -17.57 -31.68
N LEU A 539 8.87 -16.30 -31.65
CA LEU A 539 8.62 -15.59 -30.39
C LEU A 539 7.60 -16.30 -29.50
N SER A 540 6.74 -17.15 -30.08
CA SER A 540 5.82 -18.05 -29.34
C SER A 540 6.53 -19.00 -28.37
N GLN A 541 7.82 -19.28 -28.55
CA GLN A 541 8.62 -20.13 -27.66
C GLN A 541 8.91 -19.47 -26.31
N LEU A 542 8.69 -18.16 -26.18
CA LEU A 542 8.87 -17.40 -24.94
C LEU A 542 7.68 -17.63 -23.99
N THR A 543 7.46 -18.87 -23.54
CA THR A 543 6.23 -19.25 -22.81
C THR A 543 6.03 -18.55 -21.46
N ASN A 544 7.07 -17.88 -20.93
CA ASN A 544 7.01 -17.08 -19.69
C ASN A 544 6.69 -15.60 -19.95
N LEU A 545 6.50 -15.19 -21.22
CA LEU A 545 6.31 -13.81 -21.61
C LEU A 545 4.95 -13.29 -21.11
N GLN A 546 4.99 -12.16 -20.43
CA GLN A 546 3.84 -11.48 -19.84
C GLN A 546 3.49 -10.20 -20.61
N LEU A 547 4.50 -9.56 -21.22
CA LEU A 547 4.34 -8.36 -22.01
C LEU A 547 5.17 -8.45 -23.29
N LEU A 548 4.49 -8.31 -24.43
CA LEU A 548 5.09 -8.17 -25.75
C LEU A 548 4.68 -6.82 -26.35
N SER A 549 5.64 -5.94 -26.55
CA SER A 549 5.40 -4.62 -27.14
C SER A 549 6.30 -4.38 -28.33
N LEU A 550 5.72 -4.38 -29.53
CA LEU A 550 6.37 -4.17 -30.81
C LEU A 550 5.82 -2.94 -31.57
N SER A 551 4.98 -2.13 -30.91
CA SER A 551 4.27 -1.03 -31.55
C SER A 551 5.17 0.10 -32.05
N SER A 552 4.66 0.93 -32.96
CA SER A 552 5.40 2.06 -33.55
C SER A 552 6.73 1.60 -34.17
N ASN A 553 6.66 0.66 -35.10
CA ASN A 553 7.78 0.13 -35.90
C ASN A 553 7.37 0.06 -37.38
N GLN A 554 8.15 -0.64 -38.21
CA GLN A 554 7.88 -0.89 -39.64
C GLN A 554 7.68 -2.40 -39.89
N LEU A 555 7.08 -3.11 -38.94
CA LEU A 555 6.81 -4.55 -39.07
C LEU A 555 5.68 -4.76 -40.08
N SER A 556 5.82 -5.77 -40.92
CA SER A 556 4.94 -6.04 -42.07
C SER A 556 4.46 -7.49 -42.08
N GLY A 557 3.55 -7.80 -43.00
CA GLY A 557 2.98 -9.15 -43.15
C GLY A 557 1.96 -9.51 -42.06
N PRO A 558 1.54 -10.78 -41.97
CA PRO A 558 0.51 -11.21 -41.04
C PRO A 558 0.99 -11.27 -39.60
N ILE A 559 0.07 -11.07 -38.65
CA ILE A 559 0.28 -11.43 -37.25
C ILE A 559 0.43 -12.96 -37.20
N PRO A 560 1.52 -13.51 -36.63
CA PRO A 560 1.69 -14.96 -36.54
C PRO A 560 0.64 -15.59 -35.61
N PRO A 561 -0.10 -16.62 -36.07
CA PRO A 561 -1.05 -17.34 -35.21
C PRO A 561 -0.37 -18.01 -34.01
N GLU A 562 0.91 -18.36 -34.13
CA GLU A 562 1.70 -18.97 -33.06
C GLU A 562 1.80 -18.08 -31.81
N LEU A 563 1.62 -16.76 -31.93
CA LEU A 563 1.58 -15.87 -30.77
C LEU A 563 0.46 -16.24 -29.78
N GLY A 564 -0.61 -16.91 -30.24
CA GLY A 564 -1.66 -17.46 -29.39
C GLY A 564 -1.17 -18.48 -28.35
N GLN A 565 0.02 -19.06 -28.53
CA GLN A 565 0.62 -20.02 -27.60
C GLN A 565 1.23 -19.37 -26.35
N LEU A 566 1.34 -18.04 -26.30
CA LEU A 566 1.91 -17.29 -25.18
C LEU A 566 0.94 -17.19 -24.00
N GLY A 567 0.56 -18.32 -23.39
CA GLY A 567 -0.50 -18.38 -22.38
C GLY A 567 -0.28 -17.55 -21.10
N GLN A 568 0.90 -16.97 -20.87
CA GLN A 568 1.18 -16.06 -19.74
C GLN A 568 1.02 -14.57 -20.10
N LEU A 569 0.72 -14.25 -21.36
CA LEU A 569 0.68 -12.88 -21.86
C LEU A 569 -0.52 -12.14 -21.29
N THR A 570 -0.26 -10.98 -20.69
CA THR A 570 -1.28 -10.05 -20.20
C THR A 570 -1.41 -8.82 -21.09
N SER A 571 -0.41 -8.53 -21.91
CA SER A 571 -0.40 -7.37 -22.81
C SER A 571 0.29 -7.70 -24.13
N LEU A 572 -0.43 -7.48 -25.23
CA LEU A 572 0.07 -7.57 -26.59
C LEU A 572 -0.12 -6.22 -27.30
N SER A 573 0.97 -5.58 -27.67
CA SER A 573 0.98 -4.29 -28.35
C SER A 573 1.69 -4.41 -29.70
N LEU A 574 0.94 -4.30 -30.79
CA LEU A 574 1.42 -4.35 -32.17
C LEU A 574 1.01 -3.11 -32.99
N TRP A 575 0.41 -2.11 -32.36
CA TRP A 575 -0.14 -0.94 -33.03
C TRP A 575 0.89 -0.09 -33.77
N GLN A 576 0.45 0.72 -34.73
CA GLN A 576 1.31 1.60 -35.55
C GLN A 576 2.47 0.83 -36.22
N ASN A 577 2.10 -0.11 -37.09
CA ASN A 577 3.01 -0.89 -37.93
C ASN A 577 2.41 -1.01 -39.35
N GLU A 578 3.00 -1.85 -40.21
CA GLU A 578 2.53 -2.20 -41.55
C GLU A 578 1.94 -3.62 -41.59
N LEU A 579 1.40 -4.13 -40.47
CA LEU A 579 0.86 -5.48 -40.37
C LEU A 579 -0.40 -5.62 -41.24
N SER A 580 -0.54 -6.75 -41.91
CA SER A 580 -1.60 -7.02 -42.90
C SER A 580 -2.25 -8.39 -42.68
N GLY A 581 -3.22 -8.77 -43.50
CA GLY A 581 -3.94 -10.04 -43.33
C GLY A 581 -4.92 -10.03 -42.17
N PRO A 582 -5.56 -11.17 -41.86
CA PRO A 582 -6.57 -11.25 -40.81
C PRO A 582 -5.97 -11.29 -39.40
N ILE A 583 -6.77 -10.87 -38.42
CA ILE A 583 -6.49 -11.14 -37.00
C ILE A 583 -6.60 -12.67 -36.80
N PRO A 584 -5.53 -13.37 -36.34
CA PRO A 584 -5.57 -14.81 -36.13
C PRO A 584 -6.53 -15.18 -35.00
N VAL A 585 -7.34 -16.22 -35.22
CA VAL A 585 -8.27 -16.73 -34.22
C VAL A 585 -7.53 -17.28 -32.99
N GLU A 586 -6.32 -17.78 -33.19
CA GLU A 586 -5.46 -18.32 -32.13
C GLU A 586 -5.12 -17.30 -31.04
N LEU A 587 -5.22 -15.99 -31.30
CA LEU A 587 -5.06 -14.97 -30.26
C LEU A 587 -6.10 -15.11 -29.14
N SER A 588 -7.25 -15.76 -29.38
CA SER A 588 -8.24 -16.07 -28.35
C SER A 588 -7.73 -17.04 -27.26
N GLN A 589 -6.64 -17.76 -27.54
CA GLN A 589 -6.02 -18.69 -26.59
C GLN A 589 -5.26 -17.97 -25.46
N LEU A 590 -5.04 -16.67 -25.58
CA LEU A 590 -4.34 -15.84 -24.60
C LEU A 590 -5.25 -15.48 -23.43
N THR A 591 -5.76 -16.46 -22.68
CA THR A 591 -6.82 -16.26 -21.68
C THR A 591 -6.45 -15.30 -20.52
N ASN A 592 -5.17 -14.99 -20.32
CA ASN A 592 -4.68 -14.00 -19.34
C ASN A 592 -4.59 -12.56 -19.90
N LEU A 593 -4.90 -12.36 -21.19
CA LEU A 593 -4.73 -11.09 -21.88
C LEU A 593 -5.70 -10.05 -21.32
N GLN A 594 -5.14 -8.90 -20.96
CA GLN A 594 -5.88 -7.73 -20.48
C GLN A 594 -5.86 -6.60 -21.52
N ARG A 595 -4.82 -6.55 -22.37
CA ARG A 595 -4.59 -5.47 -23.33
C ARG A 595 -4.22 -6.03 -24.68
N LEU A 596 -5.04 -5.73 -25.69
CA LEU A 596 -4.79 -6.04 -27.09
C LEU A 596 -4.86 -4.75 -27.92
N TRP A 597 -3.70 -4.30 -28.38
CA TRP A 597 -3.55 -3.09 -29.21
C TRP A 597 -3.03 -3.47 -30.60
N LEU A 598 -3.91 -3.36 -31.59
CA LEU A 598 -3.65 -3.68 -33.00
C LEU A 598 -3.98 -2.50 -33.93
N GLU A 599 -4.27 -1.32 -33.37
CA GLU A 599 -4.65 -0.13 -34.10
C GLU A 599 -3.55 0.39 -35.03
N ASP A 600 -3.90 1.26 -35.97
CA ASP A 600 -2.96 1.88 -36.93
C ASP A 600 -2.13 0.84 -37.71
N ASN A 601 -2.80 -0.09 -38.38
CA ASN A 601 -2.18 -1.13 -39.21
C ASN A 601 -2.95 -1.29 -40.55
N GLN A 602 -2.64 -2.34 -41.31
CA GLN A 602 -3.30 -2.70 -42.57
C GLN A 602 -4.07 -4.03 -42.43
N LEU A 603 -4.56 -4.36 -41.24
CA LEU A 603 -5.26 -5.62 -40.97
C LEU A 603 -6.59 -5.68 -41.73
N THR A 604 -6.94 -6.85 -42.23
CA THR A 604 -8.10 -7.11 -43.10
C THR A 604 -8.97 -8.23 -42.54
N GLY A 605 -10.06 -8.59 -43.22
CA GLY A 605 -10.93 -9.69 -42.79
C GLY A 605 -11.84 -9.31 -41.61
N PRO A 606 -12.66 -10.27 -41.12
CA PRO A 606 -13.58 -10.04 -40.01
C PRO A 606 -12.85 -10.00 -38.66
N ILE A 607 -13.47 -9.35 -37.69
CA ILE A 607 -13.11 -9.51 -36.28
C ILE A 607 -13.49 -10.95 -35.86
N PRO A 608 -12.55 -11.79 -35.37
CA PRO A 608 -12.88 -13.15 -34.93
C PRO A 608 -13.82 -13.13 -33.74
N ALA A 609 -14.92 -13.88 -33.80
CA ALA A 609 -15.90 -13.98 -32.71
C ALA A 609 -15.27 -14.60 -31.46
N GLU A 610 -14.26 -15.46 -31.64
CA GLU A 610 -13.53 -16.15 -30.57
C GLU A 610 -12.75 -15.20 -29.66
N LEU A 611 -12.50 -13.95 -30.06
CA LEU A 611 -11.89 -12.96 -29.16
C LEU A 611 -12.73 -12.73 -27.88
N SER A 612 -14.03 -13.03 -27.92
CA SER A 612 -14.91 -13.10 -26.74
C SER A 612 -14.40 -14.01 -25.61
N GLN A 613 -13.59 -15.02 -25.93
CA GLN A 613 -12.99 -15.94 -24.95
C GLN A 613 -11.97 -15.26 -24.03
N LEU A 614 -11.50 -14.07 -24.40
CA LEU A 614 -10.57 -13.28 -23.61
C LEU A 614 -11.30 -12.55 -22.47
N THR A 615 -11.89 -13.29 -21.54
CA THR A 615 -12.75 -12.73 -20.49
C THR A 615 -12.02 -11.78 -19.52
N ASN A 616 -10.69 -11.77 -19.50
CA ASN A 616 -9.88 -10.82 -18.72
C ASN A 616 -9.55 -9.52 -19.48
N LEU A 617 -9.98 -9.40 -20.74
CA LEU A 617 -9.64 -8.28 -21.60
C LEU A 617 -10.32 -7.00 -21.10
N GLN A 618 -9.49 -5.97 -20.92
CA GLN A 618 -9.89 -4.63 -20.48
C GLN A 618 -9.82 -3.64 -21.65
N TRP A 619 -8.79 -3.76 -22.49
CA TRP A 619 -8.59 -2.92 -23.67
C TRP A 619 -8.54 -3.76 -24.96
N LEU A 620 -9.42 -3.44 -25.91
CA LEU A 620 -9.43 -3.98 -27.26
C LEU A 620 -9.41 -2.83 -28.27
N TRP A 621 -8.24 -2.52 -28.83
CA TRP A 621 -8.10 -1.45 -29.82
C TRP A 621 -7.71 -2.04 -31.17
N LEU A 622 -8.62 -1.87 -32.13
CA LEU A 622 -8.52 -2.37 -33.51
C LEU A 622 -8.70 -1.22 -34.53
N SER A 623 -8.68 0.03 -34.08
CA SER A 623 -9.01 1.17 -34.91
C SER A 623 -7.99 1.45 -36.01
N ASN A 624 -8.38 2.22 -37.02
CA ASN A 624 -7.55 2.59 -38.15
C ASN A 624 -6.88 1.38 -38.84
N ASN A 625 -7.73 0.46 -39.31
CA ASN A 625 -7.35 -0.74 -40.06
C ASN A 625 -8.29 -0.89 -41.28
N GLN A 626 -8.24 -2.05 -41.95
CA GLN A 626 -9.11 -2.40 -43.08
C GLN A 626 -10.05 -3.57 -42.74
N LEU A 627 -10.39 -3.74 -41.45
CA LEU A 627 -11.26 -4.83 -40.98
C LEU A 627 -12.66 -4.67 -41.57
N GLY A 628 -13.26 -5.78 -42.02
CA GLY A 628 -14.56 -5.81 -42.68
C GLY A 628 -15.55 -6.76 -42.03
N GLY A 629 -16.72 -6.94 -42.64
CA GLY A 629 -17.76 -7.82 -42.10
C GLY A 629 -18.50 -7.21 -40.88
N PRO A 630 -19.40 -7.97 -40.25
CA PRO A 630 -20.13 -7.51 -39.07
C PRO A 630 -19.29 -7.51 -37.81
N ILE A 631 -19.65 -6.64 -36.86
CA ILE A 631 -19.19 -6.74 -35.48
C ILE A 631 -19.79 -8.03 -34.87
N PRO A 632 -18.99 -8.97 -34.35
CA PRO A 632 -19.52 -10.19 -33.73
C PRO A 632 -20.36 -9.87 -32.50
N PRO A 633 -21.60 -10.40 -32.37
CA PRO A 633 -22.40 -10.28 -31.16
C PRO A 633 -21.69 -10.78 -29.89
N GLU A 634 -20.82 -11.77 -30.03
CA GLU A 634 -20.06 -12.40 -28.95
C GLU A 634 -19.12 -11.41 -28.24
N LEU A 635 -18.75 -10.28 -28.85
CA LEU A 635 -18.00 -9.23 -28.15
C LEU A 635 -18.74 -8.66 -26.93
N GLY A 636 -20.07 -8.82 -26.87
CA GLY A 636 -20.88 -8.53 -25.69
C GLY A 636 -20.54 -9.38 -24.46
N GLU A 637 -19.78 -10.47 -24.61
CA GLU A 637 -19.33 -11.33 -23.51
C GLU A 637 -18.07 -10.80 -22.80
N LEU A 638 -17.42 -9.77 -23.33
CA LEU A 638 -16.23 -9.14 -22.75
C LEU A 638 -16.56 -8.23 -21.56
N THR A 639 -17.24 -8.74 -20.53
CA THR A 639 -17.79 -7.93 -19.42
C THR A 639 -16.74 -7.17 -18.58
N ASN A 640 -15.46 -7.52 -18.71
CA ASN A 640 -14.33 -6.80 -18.09
C ASN A 640 -13.75 -5.68 -18.97
N ALA A 641 -14.22 -5.53 -20.21
CA ALA A 641 -13.75 -4.50 -21.13
C ALA A 641 -14.16 -3.11 -20.62
N THR A 642 -13.15 -2.24 -20.47
CA THR A 642 -13.33 -0.82 -20.19
C THR A 642 -13.20 0.01 -21.47
N GLN A 643 -12.47 -0.48 -22.46
CA GLN A 643 -12.19 0.28 -23.68
C GLN A 643 -12.27 -0.64 -24.91
N ILE A 644 -13.19 -0.34 -25.82
CA ILE A 644 -13.28 -0.99 -27.12
C ILE A 644 -13.21 0.09 -28.21
N ASP A 645 -12.19 0.03 -29.05
CA ASP A 645 -12.03 0.97 -30.17
C ASP A 645 -11.99 0.23 -31.50
N LEU A 646 -13.04 0.42 -32.30
CA LEU A 646 -13.22 -0.15 -33.64
C LEU A 646 -13.32 0.95 -34.71
N GLU A 647 -12.95 2.18 -34.39
CA GLU A 647 -13.05 3.32 -35.32
C GLU A 647 -12.26 3.09 -36.60
N ARG A 648 -12.62 3.79 -37.69
CA ARG A 648 -11.82 3.86 -38.93
C ARG A 648 -11.50 2.47 -39.50
N ASN A 649 -12.54 1.70 -39.78
CA ASN A 649 -12.45 0.39 -40.44
C ASN A 649 -13.48 0.31 -41.58
N ASN A 650 -13.59 -0.87 -42.21
CA ASN A 650 -14.60 -1.20 -43.22
C ASN A 650 -15.72 -2.08 -42.63
N LEU A 651 -16.02 -1.95 -41.33
CA LEU A 651 -17.06 -2.74 -40.67
C LEU A 651 -18.45 -2.44 -41.27
N SER A 652 -19.31 -3.45 -41.26
CA SER A 652 -20.59 -3.44 -41.98
C SER A 652 -21.72 -4.10 -41.17
N GLY A 653 -22.97 -3.91 -41.58
CA GLY A 653 -24.12 -4.51 -40.89
C GLY A 653 -24.53 -3.75 -39.62
N PRO A 654 -25.51 -4.24 -38.86
CA PRO A 654 -26.01 -3.55 -37.67
C PRO A 654 -25.03 -3.65 -36.49
N VAL A 655 -24.97 -2.61 -35.65
CA VAL A 655 -24.35 -2.69 -34.31
C VAL A 655 -25.10 -3.75 -33.48
N PRO A 656 -24.43 -4.80 -32.95
CA PRO A 656 -25.08 -5.86 -32.17
C PRO A 656 -25.70 -5.35 -30.88
N MET A 657 -26.89 -5.86 -30.54
CA MET A 657 -27.59 -5.48 -29.30
C MET A 657 -26.89 -6.04 -28.05
N GLU A 658 -26.15 -7.14 -28.22
CA GLU A 658 -25.38 -7.84 -27.21
C GLU A 658 -24.24 -6.98 -26.63
N LEU A 659 -23.77 -5.96 -27.36
CA LEU A 659 -22.84 -4.97 -26.79
C LEU A 659 -23.44 -4.24 -25.57
N GLY A 660 -24.77 -4.22 -25.45
CA GLY A 660 -25.48 -3.69 -24.27
C GLY A 660 -25.13 -4.42 -22.96
N ASN A 661 -24.60 -5.64 -23.02
CA ASN A 661 -24.13 -6.40 -21.84
C ASN A 661 -22.82 -5.84 -21.25
N LEU A 662 -22.14 -4.93 -21.97
CA LEU A 662 -20.92 -4.27 -21.51
C LEU A 662 -21.21 -3.00 -20.67
N ASP A 663 -22.48 -2.75 -20.37
CA ASP A 663 -22.96 -1.56 -19.66
C ASP A 663 -22.39 -1.40 -18.24
N THR A 664 -21.75 -2.40 -17.64
CA THR A 664 -21.25 -2.24 -16.26
C THR A 664 -19.91 -1.48 -16.20
N ASN A 665 -18.94 -1.83 -17.06
CA ASN A 665 -17.54 -1.37 -16.92
C ASN A 665 -17.04 -0.53 -18.11
N LEU A 666 -17.74 -0.53 -19.25
CA LEU A 666 -17.25 0.10 -20.46
C LEU A 666 -17.19 1.63 -20.32
N GLU A 667 -16.03 2.24 -20.53
CA GLU A 667 -15.80 3.70 -20.45
C GLU A 667 -15.66 4.33 -21.85
N PHE A 668 -15.28 3.54 -22.86
CA PHE A 668 -15.16 4.00 -24.25
C PHE A 668 -15.61 2.93 -25.25
N LEU A 669 -16.43 3.34 -26.22
CA LEU A 669 -16.86 2.56 -27.37
C LEU A 669 -16.66 3.36 -28.66
N GLY A 670 -15.61 3.05 -29.40
CA GLY A 670 -15.28 3.68 -30.67
C GLY A 670 -15.88 2.92 -31.87
N LEU A 671 -16.80 3.52 -32.61
CA LEU A 671 -17.44 2.93 -33.81
C LEU A 671 -17.45 3.88 -35.02
N ALA A 672 -17.01 5.12 -34.84
CA ALA A 672 -16.95 6.13 -35.89
C ALA A 672 -16.10 5.71 -37.10
N GLN A 673 -16.34 6.36 -38.24
CA GLN A 673 -15.61 6.17 -39.50
C GLN A 673 -15.65 4.74 -40.03
N ASN A 674 -16.77 4.05 -39.81
CA ASN A 674 -17.13 2.78 -40.46
C ASN A 674 -18.34 3.01 -41.39
N PRO A 675 -18.14 3.35 -42.68
CA PRO A 675 -19.19 3.87 -43.55
C PRO A 675 -20.32 2.87 -43.88
N SER A 676 -20.07 1.57 -43.70
CA SER A 676 -21.07 0.52 -43.95
C SER A 676 -21.74 -0.01 -42.68
N LEU A 677 -21.36 0.51 -41.51
CA LEU A 677 -21.93 0.15 -40.23
C LEU A 677 -23.28 0.86 -40.06
N THR A 678 -24.31 0.11 -39.70
CA THR A 678 -25.71 0.57 -39.61
C THR A 678 -26.29 0.18 -38.24
N GLY A 679 -27.59 0.41 -38.02
CA GLY A 679 -28.26 0.06 -36.77
C GLY A 679 -28.17 1.16 -35.70
N THR A 680 -28.58 0.83 -34.48
CA THR A 680 -28.65 1.73 -33.34
C THR A 680 -27.76 1.23 -32.20
N ILE A 681 -27.18 2.14 -31.44
CA ILE A 681 -26.46 1.80 -30.21
C ILE A 681 -27.46 1.24 -29.17
N PRO A 682 -27.11 0.17 -28.42
CA PRO A 682 -27.94 -0.33 -27.33
C PRO A 682 -28.32 0.75 -26.31
N GLN A 683 -29.58 0.77 -25.88
CA GLN A 683 -30.11 1.82 -25.00
C GLN A 683 -29.35 1.91 -23.67
N SER A 684 -28.96 0.78 -23.07
CA SER A 684 -28.18 0.75 -21.83
C SER A 684 -26.86 1.52 -21.93
N LEU A 685 -26.20 1.48 -23.09
CA LEU A 685 -24.97 2.23 -23.34
C LEU A 685 -25.25 3.73 -23.57
N LEU A 686 -26.33 4.06 -24.27
CA LEU A 686 -26.76 5.45 -24.46
C LEU A 686 -27.12 6.12 -23.13
N ASP A 687 -27.78 5.40 -22.22
CA ASP A 687 -28.12 5.91 -20.89
C ASP A 687 -26.85 6.24 -20.09
N ARG A 688 -25.81 5.39 -20.19
CA ARG A 688 -24.50 5.66 -19.57
C ARG A 688 -23.76 6.81 -20.21
N GLN A 689 -23.86 6.97 -21.52
CA GLN A 689 -23.32 8.14 -22.22
C GLN A 689 -24.01 9.42 -21.74
N ALA A 690 -25.34 9.40 -21.56
CA ALA A 690 -26.09 10.53 -21.04
C ALA A 690 -25.71 10.88 -19.58
N GLN A 691 -25.29 9.89 -18.80
CA GLN A 691 -24.76 10.06 -17.44
C GLN A 691 -23.29 10.51 -17.41
N GLY A 692 -22.60 10.59 -18.55
CA GLY A 692 -21.18 10.94 -18.63
C GLY A 692 -20.23 9.82 -18.19
N LEU A 693 -20.71 8.58 -18.09
CA LEU A 693 -19.93 7.42 -17.64
C LEU A 693 -19.29 6.63 -18.80
N LEU A 694 -19.70 6.90 -20.04
CA LEU A 694 -19.24 6.21 -21.25
C LEU A 694 -19.13 7.21 -22.40
N THR A 695 -18.03 7.16 -23.15
CA THR A 695 -17.88 7.89 -24.41
C THR A 695 -18.16 6.96 -25.58
N ILE A 696 -19.12 7.30 -26.44
CA ILE A 696 -19.43 6.57 -27.66
C ILE A 696 -19.19 7.46 -28.86
N THR A 697 -18.41 6.98 -29.83
CA THR A 697 -18.29 7.60 -31.14
C THR A 697 -18.97 6.71 -32.17
N PHE A 698 -19.87 7.26 -32.97
CA PHE A 698 -20.58 6.50 -34.01
C PHE A 698 -20.97 7.45 -35.13
N ASP A 699 -20.42 7.19 -36.33
CA ASP A 699 -20.68 7.97 -37.54
C ASP A 699 -21.78 7.35 -38.39
N GLY A 700 -22.26 6.16 -38.00
CA GLY A 700 -23.44 5.60 -38.62
C GLY A 700 -24.50 6.68 -38.56
N THR A 701 -25.10 6.97 -39.70
CA THR A 701 -26.34 7.72 -39.69
C THR A 701 -27.22 6.94 -38.71
N SER A 702 -27.82 7.60 -37.72
CA SER A 702 -29.13 7.15 -37.28
C SER A 702 -29.88 7.01 -38.59
N VAL A 703 -30.03 5.78 -39.11
CA VAL A 703 -30.53 5.57 -40.46
C VAL A 703 -32.01 5.95 -40.39
N ILE A 704 -32.28 7.25 -40.54
CA ILE A 704 -33.47 7.75 -41.20
C ILE A 704 -33.23 7.42 -42.67
N GLY A 705 -33.46 6.16 -43.03
CA GLY A 705 -33.13 5.61 -44.35
C GLY A 705 -33.73 4.22 -44.55
N CYS A 706 -34.88 3.98 -43.92
CA CYS A 706 -35.69 2.83 -44.24
C CYS A 706 -36.62 3.20 -45.41
N GLU A 707 -36.36 2.69 -46.62
CA GLU A 707 -37.29 2.86 -47.76
C GLU A 707 -38.69 2.30 -47.44
N ALA A 708 -38.79 1.38 -46.47
CA ALA A 708 -40.04 0.82 -45.94
C ALA A 708 -39.95 0.51 -44.44
N GLN A 709 -40.38 1.44 -43.59
CA GLN A 709 -40.32 1.30 -42.13
C GLN A 709 -41.55 0.59 -41.59
N ARG A 710 -41.33 -0.50 -40.85
CA ARG A 710 -42.34 -1.21 -40.06
C ARG A 710 -42.41 -0.60 -38.66
N VAL A 711 -43.54 0.00 -38.34
CA VAL A 711 -43.88 0.49 -37.01
C VAL A 711 -44.83 -0.51 -36.39
N LEU A 712 -44.33 -1.24 -35.39
CA LEU A 712 -45.15 -2.11 -34.56
C LEU A 712 -45.80 -1.27 -33.45
N PRO A 713 -47.07 -1.54 -33.10
CA PRO A 713 -47.71 -0.93 -31.94
C PRO A 713 -47.04 -1.41 -30.65
N GLU A 714 -47.17 -0.65 -29.57
CA GLU A 714 -46.68 -1.07 -28.25
C GLU A 714 -47.52 -2.22 -27.70
N GLY A 715 -46.88 -3.35 -27.44
CA GLY A 715 -47.51 -4.44 -26.73
C GLY A 715 -48.61 -5.18 -27.52
N TYR A 716 -49.05 -6.31 -26.99
CA TYR A 716 -50.36 -6.86 -27.34
C TYR A 716 -51.16 -7.27 -26.10
N ILE A 717 -52.48 -7.13 -26.20
CA ILE A 717 -53.44 -7.67 -25.25
C ILE A 717 -54.17 -8.84 -25.95
N PRO A 718 -54.15 -10.06 -25.38
CA PRO A 718 -54.86 -11.19 -25.95
C PRO A 718 -56.32 -10.85 -26.28
N GLY A 719 -56.73 -11.08 -27.54
CA GLY A 719 -58.10 -10.86 -28.00
C GLY A 719 -58.46 -9.43 -28.43
N LEU A 720 -57.58 -8.43 -28.29
CA LEU A 720 -57.81 -7.07 -28.77
C LEU A 720 -57.05 -6.79 -30.09
N PRO A 721 -57.64 -6.05 -31.04
CA PRO A 721 -56.95 -5.66 -32.26
C PRO A 721 -55.91 -4.55 -31.98
N LEU A 722 -54.76 -4.66 -32.64
CA LEU A 722 -53.66 -3.67 -32.61
C LEU A 722 -53.16 -3.40 -34.02
N THR A 723 -52.88 -2.13 -34.30
CA THR A 723 -52.61 -1.65 -35.65
C THR A 723 -51.12 -1.66 -35.97
N VAL A 724 -50.72 -2.41 -37.00
CA VAL A 724 -49.39 -2.37 -37.60
C VAL A 724 -49.38 -1.40 -38.77
N THR A 725 -48.35 -0.56 -38.84
CA THR A 725 -48.18 0.41 -39.93
C THR A 725 -46.84 0.20 -40.61
N ILE A 726 -46.83 0.08 -41.94
CA ILE A 726 -45.64 0.09 -42.76
C ILE A 726 -45.68 1.31 -43.68
N GLN A 727 -44.69 2.19 -43.58
CA GLN A 727 -44.60 3.40 -44.38
C GLN A 727 -43.48 3.29 -45.40
N THR A 728 -43.77 3.58 -46.67
CA THR A 728 -42.77 3.61 -47.74
C THR A 728 -42.29 5.02 -48.01
N GLN A 729 -40.97 5.17 -48.12
CA GLN A 729 -40.29 6.40 -48.52
C GLN A 729 -39.28 6.08 -49.63
N PRO A 730 -39.75 5.78 -50.85
CA PRO A 730 -38.85 5.48 -51.97
C PRO A 730 -38.06 6.73 -52.39
N GLU A 731 -36.74 6.60 -52.55
CA GLU A 731 -35.88 7.67 -53.07
C GLU A 731 -36.18 7.97 -54.57
N THR A 732 -35.76 9.14 -55.03
CA THR A 732 -36.03 9.65 -56.39
C THR A 732 -35.60 8.69 -57.49
N GLY A 733 -36.57 8.16 -58.23
CA GLY A 733 -36.40 7.31 -59.42
C GLY A 733 -37.69 6.53 -59.72
N THR A 734 -38.00 6.26 -61.00
CA THR A 734 -39.16 5.42 -61.36
C THR A 734 -38.74 3.94 -61.34
N GLY A 735 -39.31 3.14 -60.44
CA GLY A 735 -39.10 1.68 -60.34
C GLY A 735 -40.35 0.98 -59.80
N SER A 736 -40.39 -0.35 -59.89
CA SER A 736 -41.47 -1.17 -59.32
C SER A 736 -41.16 -1.55 -57.88
N TYR A 737 -41.94 -1.06 -56.92
CA TYR A 737 -41.79 -1.43 -55.51
C TYR A 737 -42.96 -2.27 -54.99
N ALA A 738 -42.67 -3.27 -54.17
CA ALA A 738 -43.67 -4.08 -53.46
C ALA A 738 -43.19 -4.49 -52.06
N ILE A 739 -44.12 -4.62 -51.12
CA ILE A 739 -43.87 -5.12 -49.76
C ILE A 739 -44.69 -6.38 -49.54
N GLU A 740 -44.06 -7.35 -48.89
CA GLU A 740 -44.71 -8.53 -48.36
C GLU A 740 -44.35 -8.65 -46.88
N ASP A 741 -45.34 -8.49 -46.03
CA ASP A 741 -45.20 -8.61 -44.59
C ASP A 741 -45.89 -9.87 -44.08
N GLN A 742 -45.25 -10.58 -43.15
CA GLN A 742 -45.69 -11.86 -42.63
C GLN A 742 -45.91 -11.73 -41.11
N PRO A 743 -47.17 -11.54 -40.69
CA PRO A 743 -47.53 -11.53 -39.28
C PRO A 743 -47.36 -12.91 -38.62
N PRO A 744 -47.38 -13.00 -37.28
CA PRO A 744 -47.37 -14.26 -36.56
C PRO A 744 -48.50 -15.20 -37.03
N SER A 745 -48.15 -16.42 -37.40
CA SER A 745 -49.04 -17.38 -38.08
C SER A 745 -50.33 -17.76 -37.32
N SER A 746 -50.40 -17.49 -36.02
CA SER A 746 -51.57 -17.74 -35.18
C SER A 746 -52.45 -16.51 -34.92
N TRP A 747 -52.08 -15.32 -35.42
CA TRP A 747 -52.79 -14.07 -35.14
C TRP A 747 -53.72 -13.69 -36.30
N ALA A 748 -54.90 -13.18 -35.97
CA ALA A 748 -55.88 -12.83 -36.99
C ALA A 748 -55.56 -11.46 -37.59
N VAL A 749 -55.49 -11.38 -38.92
CA VAL A 749 -55.30 -10.12 -39.67
C VAL A 749 -56.66 -9.57 -40.11
N SER A 750 -56.90 -8.28 -39.90
CA SER A 750 -58.11 -7.58 -40.31
C SER A 750 -57.80 -6.13 -40.72
N ASN A 751 -58.80 -5.41 -41.25
CA ASN A 751 -58.73 -3.98 -41.56
C ASN A 751 -57.51 -3.53 -42.40
N VAL A 752 -57.08 -4.34 -43.38
CA VAL A 752 -55.96 -3.98 -44.26
C VAL A 752 -56.31 -2.78 -45.14
N GLN A 753 -55.53 -1.70 -45.00
CA GLN A 753 -55.60 -0.47 -45.78
C GLN A 753 -54.31 -0.26 -46.57
N GLY A 754 -54.46 0.12 -47.84
CA GLY A 754 -53.33 0.31 -48.75
C GLY A 754 -52.83 -0.97 -49.42
N GLY A 755 -53.08 -2.16 -48.85
CA GLY A 755 -52.66 -3.45 -49.39
C GLY A 755 -53.75 -4.52 -49.43
N VAL A 756 -53.34 -5.79 -49.56
CA VAL A 756 -54.22 -6.97 -49.60
C VAL A 756 -53.65 -8.07 -48.70
N PHE A 757 -54.49 -8.72 -47.89
CA PHE A 757 -54.12 -9.93 -47.15
C PHE A 757 -54.31 -11.17 -48.03
N ASP A 758 -53.24 -11.94 -48.20
CA ASP A 758 -53.25 -13.22 -48.91
C ASP A 758 -53.43 -14.36 -47.91
N SER A 759 -54.66 -14.86 -47.81
CA SER A 759 -55.02 -15.96 -46.90
C SER A 759 -54.32 -17.30 -47.22
N GLY A 760 -53.78 -17.48 -48.43
CA GLY A 760 -53.08 -18.70 -48.82
C GLY A 760 -51.63 -18.75 -48.32
N THR A 761 -50.96 -17.60 -48.24
CA THR A 761 -49.57 -17.48 -47.77
C THR A 761 -49.47 -16.89 -46.36
N GLY A 762 -50.55 -16.31 -45.82
CA GLY A 762 -50.56 -15.67 -44.51
C GLY A 762 -49.85 -14.31 -44.47
N THR A 763 -49.75 -13.64 -45.61
CA THR A 763 -48.97 -12.40 -45.78
C THR A 763 -49.84 -11.21 -46.13
N VAL A 764 -49.47 -10.02 -45.66
CA VAL A 764 -50.03 -8.73 -46.09
C VAL A 764 -49.15 -8.14 -47.18
N LYS A 765 -49.72 -7.91 -48.37
CA LYS A 765 -49.01 -7.45 -49.57
C LYS A 765 -49.39 -6.02 -49.94
N PHE A 766 -48.43 -5.23 -50.42
CA PHE A 766 -48.61 -3.84 -50.83
C PHE A 766 -47.82 -3.56 -52.13
N GLY A 767 -48.49 -3.18 -53.21
CA GLY A 767 -47.88 -3.06 -54.55
C GLY A 767 -48.06 -4.31 -55.44
N PRO A 768 -47.43 -4.37 -56.64
CA PRO A 768 -46.43 -3.43 -57.12
C PRO A 768 -47.00 -2.09 -57.61
N TYR A 769 -46.25 -1.01 -57.38
CA TYR A 769 -46.53 0.32 -57.92
C TYR A 769 -45.33 0.82 -58.72
N PHE A 770 -45.59 1.58 -59.79
CA PHE A 770 -44.60 2.06 -60.75
C PHE A 770 -44.47 3.59 -60.68
N ASP A 771 -44.20 4.12 -59.49
CA ASP A 771 -44.02 5.56 -59.23
C ASP A 771 -43.04 5.79 -58.06
N ALA A 772 -42.76 7.04 -57.71
CA ALA A 772 -41.88 7.40 -56.59
C ALA A 772 -42.66 8.01 -55.41
N ASN A 773 -43.94 7.69 -55.28
CA ASN A 773 -44.79 8.30 -54.26
C ASN A 773 -44.69 7.51 -52.94
N SER A 774 -44.51 8.22 -51.83
CA SER A 774 -44.67 7.63 -50.49
C SER A 774 -46.08 7.10 -50.28
N ARG A 775 -46.20 5.94 -49.64
CA ARG A 775 -47.49 5.36 -49.30
C ARG A 775 -47.44 4.61 -47.97
N THR A 776 -48.61 4.31 -47.44
CA THR A 776 -48.76 3.63 -46.15
C THR A 776 -49.58 2.35 -46.32
N LEU A 777 -49.04 1.23 -45.87
CA LEU A 777 -49.76 -0.01 -45.59
C LEU A 777 -50.12 -0.03 -44.11
N GLN A 778 -51.37 -0.33 -43.78
CA GLN A 778 -51.81 -0.45 -42.40
C GLN A 778 -52.72 -1.67 -42.27
N TYR A 779 -52.59 -2.44 -41.19
CA TYR A 779 -53.50 -3.55 -40.92
C TYR A 779 -53.62 -3.80 -39.42
N ASP A 780 -54.76 -4.34 -38.99
CA ASP A 780 -54.99 -4.70 -37.60
C ASP A 780 -54.68 -6.17 -37.37
N LEU A 781 -54.01 -6.46 -36.27
CA LEU A 781 -53.72 -7.79 -35.78
C LEU A 781 -54.50 -8.05 -34.50
N THR A 782 -55.13 -9.21 -34.40
CA THR A 782 -55.78 -9.64 -33.16
C THR A 782 -55.10 -10.93 -32.69
N PRO A 783 -54.35 -10.89 -31.56
CA PRO A 783 -53.80 -12.08 -30.94
C PRO A 783 -54.94 -13.00 -30.46
N PRO A 784 -54.75 -14.33 -30.47
CA PRO A 784 -55.67 -15.24 -29.80
C PRO A 784 -55.92 -14.82 -28.34
N ALA A 785 -57.15 -15.00 -27.83
CA ALA A 785 -57.52 -14.66 -26.47
C ALA A 785 -56.70 -15.39 -25.38
N ASN A 786 -55.95 -16.41 -25.76
CA ASN A 786 -55.05 -17.22 -24.92
C ASN A 786 -53.57 -17.14 -25.35
N ALA A 787 -53.19 -16.14 -26.15
CA ALA A 787 -51.80 -15.97 -26.58
C ALA A 787 -50.91 -15.55 -25.40
N SER A 788 -49.72 -16.15 -25.29
CA SER A 788 -48.67 -15.81 -24.32
C SER A 788 -47.30 -15.85 -25.00
N GLY A 789 -46.41 -14.90 -24.70
CA GLY A 789 -45.04 -14.82 -25.24
C GLY A 789 -44.88 -13.85 -26.43
N THR A 790 -43.71 -13.82 -27.05
CA THR A 790 -43.33 -12.90 -28.15
C THR A 790 -43.95 -13.29 -29.49
N GLY A 791 -44.55 -12.32 -30.20
CA GLY A 791 -44.95 -12.46 -31.60
C GLY A 791 -43.83 -12.00 -32.54
N VAL A 792 -43.32 -12.88 -33.40
CA VAL A 792 -42.26 -12.54 -34.37
C VAL A 792 -42.88 -12.24 -35.73
N PHE A 793 -42.48 -11.12 -36.30
CA PHE A 793 -42.80 -10.74 -37.66
C PHE A 793 -41.60 -10.92 -38.58
N SER A 794 -41.88 -11.24 -39.84
CA SER A 794 -40.89 -11.21 -40.91
C SER A 794 -41.49 -10.52 -42.12
N GLY A 795 -40.68 -9.97 -43.01
CA GLY A 795 -41.22 -9.29 -44.18
C GLY A 795 -40.14 -8.60 -44.99
N THR A 796 -40.40 -8.46 -46.28
CA THR A 796 -39.45 -7.94 -47.24
C THR A 796 -40.05 -6.79 -48.03
N TYR A 797 -39.22 -5.80 -48.31
CA TYR A 797 -39.44 -4.80 -49.34
C TYR A 797 -38.67 -5.22 -50.60
N SER A 798 -39.27 -5.04 -51.77
CA SER A 798 -38.66 -5.35 -53.06
C SER A 798 -38.70 -4.15 -54.00
N LYS A 799 -37.58 -3.87 -54.68
CA LYS A 799 -37.44 -2.80 -55.70
C LYS A 799 -36.85 -3.43 -56.97
N ASP A 800 -37.56 -3.31 -58.09
CA ASP A 800 -37.16 -3.86 -59.40
C ASP A 800 -36.73 -5.35 -59.36
N GLY A 801 -37.34 -6.14 -58.46
CA GLY A 801 -37.10 -7.57 -58.32
C GLY A 801 -36.03 -7.99 -57.29
N VAL A 802 -35.40 -7.04 -56.59
CA VAL A 802 -34.45 -7.32 -55.49
C VAL A 802 -35.14 -7.13 -54.15
N SER A 803 -35.11 -8.13 -53.26
CA SER A 803 -35.75 -8.10 -51.93
C SER A 803 -34.76 -7.83 -50.79
N THR A 804 -35.12 -6.93 -49.89
CA THR A 804 -34.42 -6.60 -48.63
C THR A 804 -35.39 -6.70 -47.44
N GLY A 805 -34.88 -6.88 -46.22
CA GLY A 805 -35.73 -6.94 -45.01
C GLY A 805 -36.34 -5.57 -44.65
N LEU A 806 -37.58 -5.56 -44.15
CA LEU A 806 -38.18 -4.33 -43.60
C LEU A 806 -37.45 -3.90 -42.32
N CYS A 807 -37.16 -2.61 -42.17
CA CYS A 807 -36.57 -2.08 -40.94
C CYS A 807 -37.64 -1.74 -39.91
N GLY A 808 -37.27 -1.80 -38.63
CA GLY A 808 -38.18 -1.69 -37.49
C GLY A 808 -38.15 -2.95 -36.63
N PRO A 809 -38.74 -2.91 -35.42
CA PRO A 809 -38.78 -4.08 -34.55
C PRO A 809 -39.46 -5.26 -35.25
N SER A 810 -38.85 -6.44 -35.12
CA SER A 810 -39.37 -7.72 -35.66
C SER A 810 -40.11 -8.54 -34.60
N THR A 811 -40.16 -8.05 -33.36
CA THR A 811 -40.76 -8.74 -32.22
C THR A 811 -41.78 -7.83 -31.54
N LEU A 812 -42.91 -8.41 -31.19
CA LEU A 812 -43.96 -7.76 -30.42
C LEU A 812 -44.21 -8.53 -29.13
N GLU A 813 -43.98 -7.86 -28.00
CA GLU A 813 -44.15 -8.40 -26.65
C GLU A 813 -45.57 -8.10 -26.10
N PRO A 814 -46.06 -8.78 -25.04
CA PRO A 814 -47.32 -8.40 -24.39
C PRO A 814 -47.22 -7.03 -23.71
N SER A 815 -48.33 -6.28 -23.64
CA SER A 815 -48.41 -5.01 -22.90
C SER A 815 -48.19 -5.23 -21.40
N ARG A 816 -47.31 -4.44 -20.77
CA ARG A 816 -46.98 -4.53 -19.33
C ARG A 816 -47.14 -3.17 -18.65
N SER A 817 -47.98 -3.07 -17.62
CA SER A 817 -47.93 -2.01 -16.60
C SER A 817 -47.16 -2.52 -15.39
N ASP A 818 -46.61 -1.64 -14.54
CA ASP A 818 -46.01 -2.01 -13.24
C ASP A 818 -46.47 -0.97 -12.22
N LEU A 819 -47.59 -1.27 -11.58
CA LEU A 819 -48.23 -0.47 -10.56
C LEU A 819 -47.55 -0.72 -9.23
N VAL A 820 -47.17 0.36 -8.58
CA VAL A 820 -46.63 0.32 -7.22
C VAL A 820 -47.54 1.15 -6.35
N VAL A 821 -48.07 0.53 -5.29
CA VAL A 821 -48.84 1.25 -4.28
C VAL A 821 -48.00 1.47 -3.02
N SER A 822 -48.15 2.64 -2.42
CA SER A 822 -47.61 2.96 -1.11
C SER A 822 -48.67 3.61 -0.24
N LYS A 823 -48.61 3.32 1.06
CA LYS A 823 -49.47 3.91 2.07
C LYS A 823 -48.62 4.38 3.23
N VAL A 824 -48.83 5.63 3.63
CA VAL A 824 -48.06 6.28 4.70
C VAL A 824 -49.04 6.95 5.67
N ALA A 825 -48.90 6.67 6.97
CA ALA A 825 -49.59 7.42 8.01
C ALA A 825 -48.88 8.75 8.26
N SER A 826 -49.62 9.83 8.53
CA SER A 826 -49.04 11.13 8.88
C SER A 826 -48.36 11.15 10.25
N VAL A 827 -48.56 10.11 11.06
CA VAL A 827 -47.97 9.93 12.39
C VAL A 827 -47.50 8.48 12.54
N ALA A 828 -46.45 8.26 13.34
CA ALA A 828 -45.98 6.91 13.68
C ALA A 828 -46.68 6.34 14.91
N THR A 829 -47.18 7.20 15.80
CA THR A 829 -47.91 6.85 17.02
C THR A 829 -49.15 7.72 17.17
N ALA A 830 -50.20 7.20 17.79
CA ALA A 830 -51.44 7.95 18.04
C ALA A 830 -52.10 7.51 19.36
N ALA A 831 -52.73 8.44 20.08
CA ALA A 831 -53.51 8.12 21.28
C ALA A 831 -54.99 7.81 20.94
N PRO A 832 -55.73 7.08 21.80
CA PRO A 832 -57.17 6.93 21.64
C PRO A 832 -57.89 8.29 21.56
N GLY A 833 -58.73 8.48 20.54
CA GLY A 833 -59.42 9.74 20.22
C GLY A 833 -58.64 10.70 19.32
N GLU A 834 -57.40 10.38 18.94
CA GLU A 834 -56.57 11.21 18.07
C GLU A 834 -56.89 11.01 16.59
N GLN A 835 -56.82 12.11 15.82
CA GLN A 835 -57.09 12.13 14.39
C GLN A 835 -55.80 12.25 13.61
N PHE A 836 -55.65 11.44 12.57
CA PHE A 836 -54.51 11.49 11.66
C PHE A 836 -54.93 11.08 10.26
N SER A 837 -54.03 11.16 9.28
CA SER A 837 -54.34 10.86 7.89
C SER A 837 -53.46 9.77 7.31
N TYR A 838 -53.99 8.97 6.40
CA TYR A 838 -53.24 8.11 5.51
C TYR A 838 -53.14 8.74 4.13
N THR A 839 -51.94 8.80 3.58
CA THR A 839 -51.71 9.13 2.16
C THR A 839 -51.49 7.84 1.39
N LEU A 840 -52.37 7.57 0.42
CA LEU A 840 -52.30 6.46 -0.52
C LEU A 840 -51.74 6.97 -1.84
N THR A 841 -50.67 6.39 -2.33
CA THR A 841 -50.04 6.80 -3.58
C THR A 841 -49.87 5.59 -4.48
N VAL A 842 -50.36 5.67 -5.72
CA VAL A 842 -50.10 4.68 -6.76
C VAL A 842 -49.30 5.32 -7.88
N SER A 843 -48.23 4.64 -8.31
CA SER A 843 -47.45 5.01 -9.49
C SER A 843 -47.47 3.90 -10.52
N ASN A 844 -47.43 4.25 -11.80
CA ASN A 844 -47.18 3.28 -12.86
C ASN A 844 -45.72 3.40 -13.32
N ASN A 845 -44.86 2.54 -12.80
CA ASN A 845 -43.44 2.45 -13.14
C ASN A 845 -43.21 1.65 -14.44
N GLY A 846 -44.27 1.04 -14.97
CA GLY A 846 -44.23 0.30 -16.22
C GLY A 846 -44.30 1.21 -17.44
N PRO A 847 -43.84 0.74 -18.61
CA PRO A 847 -43.76 1.55 -19.82
C PRO A 847 -45.12 1.81 -20.49
N ASN A 848 -46.22 1.17 -20.05
CA ASN A 848 -47.55 1.31 -20.68
C ASN A 848 -48.60 1.81 -19.69
N THR A 849 -49.60 2.55 -20.17
CA THR A 849 -50.75 3.03 -19.38
C THR A 849 -51.52 1.86 -18.71
N ALA A 850 -51.65 1.91 -17.40
CA ALA A 850 -52.50 1.00 -16.64
C ALA A 850 -53.96 1.47 -16.72
N GLN A 851 -54.86 0.63 -17.25
CA GLN A 851 -56.25 1.03 -17.48
C GLN A 851 -57.17 0.62 -16.33
N GLY A 852 -58.12 1.50 -15.99
CA GLY A 852 -59.12 1.25 -14.96
C GLY A 852 -58.53 0.94 -13.58
N VAL A 853 -57.51 1.70 -13.17
CA VAL A 853 -56.83 1.53 -11.89
C VAL A 853 -57.77 1.88 -10.73
N VAL A 854 -57.84 1.00 -9.74
CA VAL A 854 -58.64 1.17 -8.52
C VAL A 854 -57.80 0.81 -7.30
N LEU A 855 -57.81 1.70 -6.30
CA LEU A 855 -57.23 1.46 -4.98
C LEU A 855 -58.34 1.05 -4.01
N THR A 856 -58.08 0.01 -3.22
CA THR A 856 -59.00 -0.49 -2.19
C THR A 856 -58.30 -0.57 -0.85
N ASP A 857 -58.86 0.06 0.18
CA ASP A 857 -58.31 0.15 1.53
C ASP A 857 -59.37 -0.28 2.55
N THR A 858 -59.10 -1.31 3.36
CA THR A 858 -60.05 -1.74 4.40
C THR A 858 -59.57 -1.30 5.77
N LEU A 859 -60.22 -0.26 6.32
CA LEU A 859 -59.85 0.29 7.63
C LEU A 859 -60.07 -0.76 8.74
N PRO A 860 -59.07 -0.96 9.63
CA PRO A 860 -59.21 -1.75 10.85
C PRO A 860 -60.34 -1.22 11.75
N GLY A 861 -60.99 -2.11 12.50
CA GLY A 861 -62.17 -1.76 13.31
C GLY A 861 -61.94 -0.73 14.42
N ASP A 862 -60.68 -0.50 14.79
CA ASP A 862 -60.28 0.51 15.78
C ASP A 862 -60.06 1.91 15.16
N LEU A 863 -60.20 2.05 13.83
CA LEU A 863 -60.15 3.33 13.12
C LEU A 863 -61.51 3.66 12.49
N ALA A 864 -61.95 4.91 12.65
CA ALA A 864 -63.14 5.43 12.00
C ALA A 864 -62.75 6.44 10.91
N LEU A 865 -63.26 6.28 9.68
CA LEU A 865 -63.07 7.26 8.62
C LEU A 865 -63.85 8.54 8.92
N LEU A 866 -63.15 9.67 8.94
CA LEU A 866 -63.74 11.00 9.09
C LEU A 866 -64.03 11.63 7.72
N SER A 867 -63.04 11.58 6.84
CA SER A 867 -63.12 12.13 5.49
C SER A 867 -62.18 11.39 4.54
N ALA A 868 -62.49 11.44 3.24
CA ALA A 868 -61.64 10.89 2.19
C ALA A 868 -61.61 11.84 0.99
N SER A 869 -60.59 11.72 0.14
CA SER A 869 -60.54 12.42 -1.15
C SER A 869 -61.82 12.18 -1.97
N ALA A 870 -62.22 13.16 -2.78
CA ALA A 870 -63.53 13.19 -3.44
C ALA A 870 -63.80 11.98 -4.37
N ASP A 871 -62.74 11.36 -4.90
CA ASP A 871 -62.80 10.20 -5.79
C ASP A 871 -62.78 8.85 -5.04
N CYS A 872 -62.81 8.90 -3.71
CA CYS A 872 -62.91 7.75 -2.83
C CYS A 872 -64.33 7.60 -2.27
N THR A 873 -64.84 6.37 -2.23
CA THR A 873 -66.17 6.07 -1.68
C THR A 873 -66.10 4.90 -0.71
N GLY A 874 -66.97 4.92 0.31
CA GLY A 874 -67.00 3.89 1.37
C GLY A 874 -66.78 4.48 2.76
N LEU A 875 -66.89 3.63 3.79
CA LEU A 875 -66.72 4.03 5.20
C LEU A 875 -65.71 3.14 5.93
N SER A 876 -65.83 1.82 5.79
CA SER A 876 -64.88 0.84 6.36
C SER A 876 -64.05 0.13 5.30
N VAL A 877 -64.58 -0.04 4.08
CA VAL A 877 -63.81 -0.37 2.88
C VAL A 877 -63.90 0.85 1.98
N VAL A 878 -62.77 1.51 1.74
CA VAL A 878 -62.66 2.72 0.94
C VAL A 878 -62.08 2.35 -0.41
N GLU A 879 -62.84 2.60 -1.47
CA GLU A 879 -62.41 2.41 -2.85
C GLU A 879 -62.20 3.76 -3.53
N CYS A 880 -60.98 4.02 -3.99
CA CYS A 880 -60.60 5.23 -4.71
C CYS A 880 -60.43 4.92 -6.20
N SER A 881 -61.26 5.56 -7.03
CA SER A 881 -61.21 5.40 -8.48
C SER A 881 -60.09 6.26 -9.07
N VAL A 882 -59.05 5.64 -9.61
CA VAL A 882 -57.91 6.34 -10.21
C VAL A 882 -58.10 6.55 -11.72
N GLY A 883 -58.74 5.60 -12.40
CA GLY A 883 -58.92 5.63 -13.85
C GLY A 883 -57.66 5.17 -14.59
N ASP A 884 -57.41 5.70 -15.78
CA ASP A 884 -56.24 5.30 -16.57
C ASP A 884 -54.98 6.05 -16.12
N LEU A 885 -53.93 5.32 -15.72
CA LEU A 885 -52.68 5.87 -15.19
C LEU A 885 -51.54 5.68 -16.19
N THR A 886 -51.10 6.76 -16.83
CA THR A 886 -50.04 6.75 -17.86
C THR A 886 -48.65 6.43 -17.26
N PRO A 887 -47.66 6.00 -18.07
CA PRO A 887 -46.30 5.71 -17.59
C PRO A 887 -45.68 6.88 -16.82
N GLY A 888 -45.09 6.59 -15.66
CA GLY A 888 -44.51 7.56 -14.74
C GLY A 888 -45.50 8.48 -14.02
N ALA A 889 -46.80 8.35 -14.29
CA ALA A 889 -47.82 9.12 -13.59
C ALA A 889 -48.07 8.56 -12.19
N VAL A 890 -48.38 9.47 -11.28
CA VAL A 890 -48.62 9.19 -9.88
C VAL A 890 -49.97 9.79 -9.50
N ALA A 891 -50.82 9.00 -8.83
CA ALA A 891 -52.07 9.46 -8.24
C ALA A 891 -52.00 9.30 -6.72
N SER A 892 -52.50 10.30 -5.99
CA SER A 892 -52.44 10.34 -4.53
C SER A 892 -53.80 10.68 -3.96
N PHE A 893 -54.18 9.97 -2.89
CA PHE A 893 -55.43 10.14 -2.16
C PHE A 893 -55.15 10.21 -0.66
N THR A 894 -55.95 10.95 0.07
CA THR A 894 -55.83 11.12 1.52
C THR A 894 -57.09 10.65 2.22
N LEU A 895 -56.93 9.81 3.25
CA LEU A 895 -57.98 9.34 4.15
C LEU A 895 -57.73 9.90 5.54
N GLU A 896 -58.62 10.75 6.07
CA GLU A 896 -58.56 11.19 7.47
C GLU A 896 -59.33 10.21 8.35
N VAL A 897 -58.68 9.75 9.41
CA VAL A 897 -59.20 8.74 10.33
C VAL A 897 -59.05 9.20 11.78
N GLU A 898 -59.92 8.69 12.65
CA GLU A 898 -59.84 8.87 14.11
C GLU A 898 -59.61 7.51 14.77
N VAL A 899 -58.69 7.46 15.73
CA VAL A 899 -58.49 6.30 16.60
C VAL A 899 -59.66 6.21 17.57
N SER A 900 -60.33 5.06 17.65
CA SER A 900 -61.37 4.83 18.64
C SER A 900 -60.89 5.13 20.07
N ASP A 901 -61.68 5.86 20.86
CA ASP A 901 -61.43 6.10 22.30
C ASP A 901 -61.22 4.80 23.10
N THR A 902 -61.65 3.66 22.57
CA THR A 902 -61.53 2.33 23.18
C THR A 902 -60.43 1.46 22.57
N ALA A 903 -59.64 1.98 21.62
CA ALA A 903 -58.57 1.24 20.97
C ALA A 903 -57.54 0.74 22.00
N PRO A 904 -57.21 -0.56 22.02
CA PRO A 904 -56.19 -1.09 22.93
C PRO A 904 -54.79 -0.62 22.51
N ALA A 905 -53.87 -0.50 23.48
CA ALA A 905 -52.48 -0.17 23.18
C ALA A 905 -51.80 -1.27 22.34
N GLY A 906 -51.06 -0.86 21.31
CA GLY A 906 -50.37 -1.73 20.36
C GLY A 906 -50.51 -1.27 18.91
N ALA A 907 -49.80 -1.95 18.01
CA ALA A 907 -49.78 -1.66 16.58
C ALA A 907 -51.13 -1.90 15.87
N ILE A 908 -51.58 -0.92 15.10
CA ILE A 908 -52.68 -1.04 14.13
C ILE A 908 -52.09 -1.02 12.73
N ASP A 909 -52.20 -2.14 12.02
CA ASP A 909 -51.82 -2.29 10.61
C ASP A 909 -53.00 -1.98 9.70
N ASN A 910 -52.82 -1.07 8.74
CA ASN A 910 -53.81 -0.79 7.70
C ASN A 910 -53.21 -0.97 6.30
N THR A 911 -53.87 -1.76 5.46
CA THR A 911 -53.37 -2.17 4.14
C THR A 911 -54.23 -1.63 3.00
N VAL A 912 -53.56 -1.02 2.02
CA VAL A 912 -54.14 -0.69 0.71
C VAL A 912 -53.71 -1.72 -0.33
N SER A 913 -54.57 -2.00 -1.29
CA SER A 913 -54.26 -2.78 -2.50
C SER A 913 -54.62 -2.00 -3.76
N VAL A 914 -53.86 -2.21 -4.85
CA VAL A 914 -54.17 -1.68 -6.19
C VAL A 914 -54.58 -2.81 -7.13
N SER A 915 -55.48 -2.50 -8.07
CA SER A 915 -55.82 -3.39 -9.18
C SER A 915 -56.04 -2.60 -10.47
N ALA A 916 -55.84 -3.25 -11.62
CA ALA A 916 -56.08 -2.68 -12.93
C ALA A 916 -56.54 -3.74 -13.94
N ILE A 917 -57.06 -3.29 -15.08
CA ILE A 917 -57.41 -4.15 -16.21
C ILE A 917 -56.14 -4.58 -16.97
N THR A 918 -55.14 -3.68 -17.06
CA THR A 918 -53.84 -3.99 -17.64
C THR A 918 -53.06 -4.94 -16.70
N PRO A 919 -52.54 -6.08 -17.18
CA PRO A 919 -51.82 -7.02 -16.32
C PRO A 919 -50.52 -6.43 -15.75
N ASP A 920 -50.37 -6.57 -14.44
CA ASP A 920 -49.14 -6.30 -13.71
C ASP A 920 -48.28 -7.57 -13.60
N PRO A 921 -47.02 -7.57 -14.07
CA PRO A 921 -46.13 -8.72 -13.95
C PRO A 921 -45.57 -8.92 -12.53
N ASN A 922 -45.71 -7.95 -11.62
CA ASN A 922 -45.16 -7.97 -10.28
C ASN A 922 -46.25 -7.85 -9.18
N PRO A 923 -47.03 -8.90 -8.89
CA PRO A 923 -48.09 -8.79 -7.87
C PRO A 923 -47.59 -8.56 -6.42
N SER A 924 -46.26 -8.51 -6.19
CA SER A 924 -45.70 -8.32 -4.85
C SER A 924 -45.68 -6.87 -4.37
N ASN A 925 -45.78 -5.90 -5.29
CA ASN A 925 -45.81 -4.46 -5.00
C ASN A 925 -47.23 -3.85 -5.12
N ASP A 926 -48.25 -4.69 -5.34
CA ASP A 926 -49.66 -4.29 -5.46
C ASP A 926 -50.36 -4.04 -4.11
N THR A 927 -49.66 -4.20 -2.98
CA THR A 927 -50.20 -3.90 -1.65
C THR A 927 -49.19 -3.16 -0.78
N SER A 928 -49.67 -2.26 0.07
CA SER A 928 -48.83 -1.54 1.05
C SER A 928 -49.53 -1.42 2.39
N THR A 929 -48.80 -1.72 3.47
CA THR A 929 -49.31 -1.63 4.85
C THR A 929 -48.61 -0.51 5.59
N ALA A 930 -49.38 0.33 6.27
CA ALA A 930 -48.89 1.31 7.22
C ALA A 930 -49.31 0.90 8.64
N THR A 931 -48.35 0.92 9.55
CA THR A 931 -48.53 0.58 10.95
C THR A 931 -48.48 1.85 11.79
N VAL A 932 -49.47 2.04 12.66
CA VAL A 932 -49.49 3.12 13.68
C VAL A 932 -49.56 2.48 15.06
N GLU A 933 -48.63 2.83 15.94
CA GLU A 933 -48.61 2.31 17.32
C GLU A 933 -49.57 3.12 18.20
N ILE A 934 -50.53 2.46 18.84
CA ILE A 934 -51.41 3.13 19.82
C ILE A 934 -50.73 3.18 21.18
N GLU A 935 -50.35 4.39 21.57
CA GLU A 935 -49.65 4.61 22.84
C GLU A 935 -50.61 4.51 24.03
N LYS A 936 -50.16 3.83 25.08
CA LYS A 936 -50.86 3.83 26.36
C LYS A 936 -50.60 5.15 27.06
N LEU A 937 -51.62 5.99 27.26
CA LEU A 937 -51.49 7.23 28.03
C LEU A 937 -50.97 6.95 29.45
N SER A 938 -49.65 7.08 29.64
CA SER A 938 -49.00 7.20 30.95
C SER A 938 -48.45 8.62 31.05
N ALA A 939 -49.19 9.50 31.71
CA ALA A 939 -48.59 10.74 32.20
C ALA A 939 -47.41 10.38 33.12
N LEU A 940 -46.30 11.12 33.10
CA LEU A 940 -45.31 11.05 34.17
C LEU A 940 -44.79 12.48 34.41
N ASN A 941 -45.26 13.10 35.50
CA ASN A 941 -44.80 14.40 35.96
C ASN A 941 -43.56 14.23 36.86
N LEU A 942 -42.46 14.91 36.53
CA LEU A 942 -41.27 15.02 37.38
C LEU A 942 -41.36 16.27 38.27
N VAL A 943 -41.42 16.09 39.59
CA VAL A 943 -41.49 17.18 40.58
C VAL A 943 -40.30 17.08 41.55
N ILE A 944 -39.45 18.11 41.58
CA ILE A 944 -38.32 18.23 42.54
C ILE A 944 -38.85 18.88 43.82
N ASN A 945 -38.89 18.15 44.94
CA ASN A 945 -39.66 18.59 46.10
C ASN A 945 -38.92 19.40 47.17
N GLN A 946 -37.58 19.44 47.24
CA GLN A 946 -36.85 20.36 48.15
C GLN A 946 -35.32 20.27 48.01
N ILE A 947 -34.65 21.41 48.12
CA ILE A 947 -33.20 21.53 48.39
C ILE A 947 -33.08 22.20 49.76
N ASP A 948 -32.65 21.47 50.78
CA ASP A 948 -32.44 22.01 52.13
C ASP A 948 -31.02 22.60 52.24
N ALA A 949 -30.94 23.92 52.45
CA ALA A 949 -29.69 24.68 52.51
C ALA A 949 -29.35 25.12 53.95
N SER A 950 -29.48 24.23 54.94
CA SER A 950 -29.33 24.59 56.35
C SER A 950 -28.22 23.86 57.14
N SER A 951 -27.29 23.13 56.50
CA SER A 951 -26.13 22.58 57.22
C SER A 951 -24.89 22.19 56.37
N CYS A 952 -23.85 23.03 56.43
CA CYS A 952 -22.41 22.70 56.40
C CYS A 952 -21.74 22.08 55.12
N PRO A 953 -20.39 22.10 55.02
CA PRO A 953 -19.66 22.55 53.82
C PRO A 953 -19.01 21.42 52.99
N ASP A 954 -19.75 20.37 52.67
CA ASP A 954 -19.32 19.36 51.69
C ASP A 954 -20.46 19.10 50.69
N MET A 955 -20.20 19.35 49.40
CA MET A 955 -21.18 19.26 48.33
C MET A 955 -21.68 17.81 48.15
N SER A 956 -22.85 17.50 48.71
CA SER A 956 -23.67 16.37 48.26
C SER A 956 -25.16 16.71 48.41
N ALA A 957 -25.82 16.98 47.28
CA ALA A 957 -27.28 17.12 47.23
C ALA A 957 -27.91 15.74 47.02
N LEU A 958 -28.85 15.35 47.87
CA LEU A 958 -29.63 14.12 47.76
C LEU A 958 -30.90 14.40 46.93
N VAL A 959 -31.06 13.79 45.75
CA VAL A 959 -32.27 13.93 44.91
C VAL A 959 -33.06 12.64 44.99
N THR A 960 -34.32 12.73 45.45
CA THR A 960 -35.27 11.61 45.45
C THR A 960 -36.21 11.74 44.25
N VAL A 961 -36.23 10.74 43.36
CA VAL A 961 -37.15 10.68 42.22
C VAL A 961 -38.33 9.79 42.60
N THR A 962 -39.55 10.26 42.35
CA THR A 962 -40.78 9.47 42.51
C THR A 962 -41.55 9.44 41.20
N ASP A 963 -42.25 8.34 40.94
CA ASP A 963 -43.22 8.28 39.85
C ASP A 963 -44.48 9.10 40.16
N GLN A 964 -45.41 9.18 39.20
CA GLN A 964 -46.68 9.90 39.35
C GLN A 964 -47.61 9.37 40.46
N PHE A 965 -47.27 8.24 41.08
CA PHE A 965 -48.02 7.63 42.19
C PHE A 965 -47.29 7.77 43.53
N GLY A 966 -46.17 8.51 43.57
CA GLY A 966 -45.40 8.77 44.78
C GLY A 966 -44.51 7.61 45.23
N GLN A 967 -44.25 6.62 44.36
CA GLN A 967 -43.31 5.54 44.67
C GLN A 967 -41.88 5.99 44.38
N SER A 968 -40.99 5.83 45.35
CA SER A 968 -39.58 6.20 45.21
C SER A 968 -38.87 5.26 44.25
N LEU A 969 -38.25 5.82 43.21
CA LEU A 969 -37.44 5.10 42.24
C LEU A 969 -35.96 4.97 42.67
N GLY A 970 -35.65 5.29 43.93
CA GLY A 970 -34.29 5.27 44.47
C GLY A 970 -33.60 6.64 44.39
N GLY A 971 -32.77 6.95 45.39
CA GLY A 971 -32.00 8.19 45.48
C GLY A 971 -30.62 8.03 44.84
N LEU A 972 -30.18 9.02 44.07
CA LEU A 972 -28.90 8.99 43.36
C LEU A 972 -27.95 10.05 43.95
N THR A 973 -26.73 9.64 44.29
CA THR A 973 -25.63 10.50 44.78
C THR A 973 -24.41 10.33 43.86
N GLY A 974 -23.85 11.45 43.37
CA GLY A 974 -22.61 11.45 42.57
C GLY A 974 -22.71 12.27 41.27
N SER A 975 -21.56 12.56 40.67
CA SER A 975 -21.38 13.58 39.63
C SER A 975 -21.25 13.06 38.18
N ASN A 976 -21.58 11.79 37.89
CA ASN A 976 -21.65 11.23 36.52
C ASN A 976 -22.59 10.00 36.48
N PHE A 977 -23.67 10.01 35.68
CA PHE A 977 -24.51 8.82 35.43
C PHE A 977 -25.13 8.80 34.02
N THR A 978 -25.28 7.59 33.49
CA THR A 978 -25.71 7.20 32.13
C THR A 978 -27.05 6.46 32.20
N LEU A 979 -27.97 6.72 31.26
CA LEU A 979 -29.17 5.89 31.04
C LEU A 979 -29.20 5.47 29.57
N ALA A 980 -29.35 4.17 29.33
CA ALA A 980 -29.27 3.53 28.03
C ALA A 980 -30.59 2.84 27.68
N GLU A 981 -31.05 3.04 26.44
CA GLU A 981 -31.83 2.09 25.63
C GLU A 981 -31.35 2.27 24.17
N ASP A 982 -31.14 1.15 23.45
CA ASP A 982 -30.76 1.03 22.04
C ASP A 982 -29.38 1.51 21.54
N GLY A 983 -28.35 1.35 22.36
CA GLY A 983 -27.04 0.92 21.83
C GLY A 983 -26.13 1.95 21.14
N GLN A 984 -26.40 3.25 21.19
CA GLN A 984 -25.39 4.28 20.89
C GLN A 984 -25.26 5.32 22.02
N SER A 985 -24.08 5.36 22.64
CA SER A 985 -23.73 6.19 23.79
C SER A 985 -23.21 7.58 23.37
N LEU A 986 -23.76 8.65 23.94
CA LEU A 986 -23.19 10.01 23.87
C LEU A 986 -22.50 10.34 25.22
N PRO A 987 -21.22 10.76 25.25
CA PRO A 987 -20.55 11.16 26.48
C PRO A 987 -21.03 12.55 26.94
N PHE A 988 -21.28 12.72 28.24
CA PHE A 988 -21.45 14.03 28.88
C PHE A 988 -20.35 14.26 29.92
N SER A 989 -19.89 15.50 30.05
CA SER A 989 -18.99 15.93 31.13
C SER A 989 -19.52 17.22 31.78
N LEU A 990 -19.68 17.22 33.10
CA LEU A 990 -20.06 18.40 33.90
C LEU A 990 -18.82 19.25 34.23
N SER A 991 -18.75 20.47 33.70
CA SER A 991 -17.73 21.46 34.11
C SER A 991 -18.31 22.49 35.09
N THR A 992 -17.77 22.48 36.32
CA THR A 992 -17.68 23.52 37.37
C THR A 992 -18.79 24.56 37.57
N VAL A 993 -19.28 24.57 38.81
CA VAL A 993 -20.17 25.55 39.45
C VAL A 993 -19.51 26.94 39.53
N SER A 994 -20.19 27.99 39.07
CA SER A 994 -19.92 29.36 39.53
C SER A 994 -21.06 29.84 40.41
N THR A 995 -20.72 30.22 41.65
CA THR A 995 -21.68 30.76 42.63
C THR A 995 -21.90 32.24 42.34
N GLY A 996 -22.95 32.55 41.58
CA GLY A 996 -23.52 33.88 41.46
C GLY A 996 -24.69 34.04 42.44
N SER A 997 -24.64 35.07 43.28
CA SER A 997 -25.54 35.37 44.39
C SER A 997 -27.00 35.63 43.98
N SER A 998 -27.79 34.58 43.75
CA SER A 998 -29.25 34.47 43.99
C SER A 998 -29.79 33.16 43.39
N SER A 999 -30.04 32.18 44.26
CA SER A 999 -30.98 31.05 44.21
C SER A 999 -31.31 30.31 42.89
N ARG A 1000 -30.55 30.43 41.81
CA ARG A 1000 -30.78 29.70 40.56
C ARG A 1000 -29.48 29.08 40.07
N LEU A 1001 -29.38 27.75 40.21
CA LEU A 1001 -28.41 26.99 39.42
C LEU A 1001 -29.07 26.65 38.08
N ALA A 1002 -28.53 27.21 37.02
CA ALA A 1002 -28.78 26.77 35.65
C ALA A 1002 -27.77 25.68 35.31
N VAL A 1003 -28.24 24.53 34.83
CA VAL A 1003 -27.39 23.50 34.23
C VAL A 1003 -27.53 23.65 32.72
N SER A 1004 -26.46 24.07 32.05
CA SER A 1004 -26.39 24.06 30.58
C SER A 1004 -25.77 22.74 30.12
N ILE A 1005 -26.44 22.04 29.22
CA ILE A 1005 -25.88 20.90 28.48
C ILE A 1005 -25.64 21.39 27.04
N VAL A 1006 -24.40 21.36 26.57
CA VAL A 1006 -24.03 21.76 25.20
C VAL A 1006 -23.71 20.50 24.41
N ILE A 1007 -24.36 20.32 23.26
CA ILE A 1007 -24.06 19.28 22.25
C ILE A 1007 -23.57 20.02 21.00
N ASP A 1008 -22.33 19.78 20.58
CA ASP A 1008 -21.74 20.37 19.37
C ASP A 1008 -22.28 19.65 18.11
N ARG A 1009 -22.79 20.42 17.14
CA ARG A 1009 -23.45 19.94 15.89
C ARG A 1009 -23.04 20.84 14.73
N SER A 1010 -22.29 20.30 13.75
CA SER A 1010 -22.06 20.99 12.48
C SER A 1010 -22.14 20.05 11.27
N THR A 1011 -23.35 19.62 10.89
CA THR A 1011 -23.97 19.93 9.58
C THR A 1011 -25.35 19.25 9.39
N SER A 1012 -26.28 20.06 8.87
CA SER A 1012 -27.60 19.82 8.24
C SER A 1012 -28.67 18.95 8.92
N LEU A 1013 -29.65 19.60 9.54
CA LEU A 1013 -31.02 19.08 9.72
C LEU A 1013 -32.01 20.08 9.09
N SER A 1014 -33.01 19.58 8.35
CA SER A 1014 -34.10 20.39 7.82
C SER A 1014 -35.47 19.91 8.30
N ASN A 1015 -36.19 20.86 8.89
CA ASN A 1015 -37.62 21.06 9.09
C ASN A 1015 -38.57 19.96 9.60
N ALA A 1016 -38.24 18.67 9.58
CA ALA A 1016 -39.03 17.65 10.29
C ALA A 1016 -38.65 17.56 11.79
N ASP A 1017 -37.41 17.93 12.14
CA ASP A 1017 -36.94 18.10 13.53
C ASP A 1017 -37.22 19.51 14.11
N LEU A 1018 -38.09 20.28 13.44
CA LEU A 1018 -38.57 21.57 13.93
C LEU A 1018 -40.07 21.57 14.27
N MET A 1019 -40.74 20.42 14.18
CA MET A 1019 -42.17 20.26 14.50
C MET A 1019 -42.53 19.00 15.33
N ASN A 1020 -41.55 18.28 15.90
CA ASN A 1020 -41.75 17.25 16.93
C ASN A 1020 -40.98 17.60 18.21
#